data_AF-A0AA95F8G9-F1
#
_entry.id   AF-A0AA95F8G9-F1
#
_cell.length_a   1.000
_cell.length_b   1.000
_cell.length_c   1.000
_cell.angle_alpha   90.00
_cell.angle_beta   90.00
_cell.angle_gamma   90.00
#
_symmetry.space_group_name_H-M   'P 1'
#
loop_
_entity.id
_entity.type
_entity.pdbx_description
1 polymer ?
#
loop_
_entity_poly.entity_id
_entity_poly.type
_entity_poly.pdbx_seq_one_letter_code
_entity_poly.pdbx_strand_id
1 'polypeptide(L)'
;MALPSGVPQLGSFKGAKGDKGLTGTLAFVTAETIPADQPAEAQMIGTESNRGVHLKVSRGLPGLNAVPTDDAIATYIPASDTATGRAVRDATGVLSAAPYIVGDGIADDSDGLIAAASAANAAGLPLYIPPVDVRITKTVTLYGSVRSEARFLAAGTSNARIVLGRDGSPTAITPSAVTGLTKGSTQTTGIGGSGTLIIVSSEELIGRYMSGPAAAYTKQEAVRVGVDGSAFPPIDNTYDLTKVTTLDLHAPETPTQVTGIEVIVDGAAAGANDNFVTIARSNVEVRGLRVINTTGQALTSAVRIQDAVSVALIAPKIHGFDLNGAGYGIAKYRSSDIRIEDAEITQCRHAVTGRYENRVRLVRGFYGGGVDTHWGTGLVAEAITSIVPGSGTHFAVAGGSVAVIGGDFFGGRNLVGIRADTPELAGIIEVRGAKWTCDASTGTAPTPWVVGYSTINDGGHGYDFGHILAAPSVLIHDVVLTLPTPRVASAVTIGAQSFQRNHLPAVEIDNFQVVNPGARVVAAALVKSATTLPDTGSATAVTVRRMTFPAANDAGISITNEGDTPGGAMFKVLVEDSMNVAIKVPEPSTSNLVIRRSRVIQLMRVAASAQTFVGDWSIEDCDLAAPALSGYWLADFLRCRWSGAVTNTQAPVNSRCKSYITNRAVIGATGVPTVADPYRNPAYYA
;
A
#
# COMPACT_ATOMS: atom_id res chain seq x y z
N MET A 1 -12.49 59.38 -9.84
CA MET A 1 -12.08 60.37 -10.87
C MET A 1 -11.78 61.69 -10.17
N ALA A 2 -10.54 62.16 -10.21
CA ALA A 2 -10.21 63.53 -9.84
C ALA A 2 -10.26 64.38 -11.12
N LEU A 3 -10.88 65.56 -11.07
CA LEU A 3 -10.82 66.51 -12.18
C LEU A 3 -9.38 67.02 -12.35
N PRO A 4 -8.91 67.25 -13.59
CA PRO A 4 -7.62 67.89 -13.82
C PRO A 4 -7.56 69.24 -13.09
N SER A 5 -6.41 69.53 -12.48
CA SER A 5 -6.14 70.84 -11.87
C SER A 5 -6.40 71.95 -12.89
N GLY A 6 -7.30 72.88 -12.56
CA GLY A 6 -7.63 74.05 -13.39
C GLY A 6 -8.94 73.98 -14.17
N VAL A 7 -9.77 72.93 -14.01
CA VAL A 7 -11.15 72.91 -14.55
C VAL A 7 -12.15 73.23 -13.43
N PRO A 8 -12.66 74.47 -13.32
CA PRO A 8 -13.55 74.86 -12.22
C PRO A 8 -15.02 74.42 -12.44
N GLN A 9 -15.38 73.93 -13.63
CA GLN A 9 -16.79 73.69 -13.96
C GLN A 9 -16.99 72.55 -14.98
N LEU A 10 -17.77 71.53 -14.60
CA LEU A 10 -18.24 70.44 -15.48
C LEU A 10 -19.53 70.88 -16.22
N GLY A 11 -19.42 71.81 -17.15
CA GLY A 11 -20.50 72.18 -18.09
C GLY A 11 -21.80 72.70 -17.46
N SER A 12 -22.76 73.06 -18.32
CA SER A 12 -24.12 73.50 -17.94
C SER A 12 -25.13 72.46 -18.39
N PHE A 13 -25.83 71.82 -17.47
CA PHE A 13 -26.90 70.88 -17.81
C PHE A 13 -28.23 71.64 -17.88
N LYS A 14 -28.92 71.59 -19.03
CA LYS A 14 -30.31 72.05 -19.15
C LYS A 14 -31.23 70.90 -18.74
N GLY A 15 -32.22 71.21 -17.90
CA GLY A 15 -33.31 70.28 -17.60
C GLY A 15 -34.13 69.92 -18.85
N ALA A 16 -35.11 69.03 -18.68
CA ALA A 16 -36.01 68.58 -19.75
C ALA A 16 -36.59 69.76 -20.55
N LYS A 17 -36.85 69.55 -21.84
CA LYS A 17 -37.34 70.58 -22.77
C LYS A 17 -38.65 71.19 -22.27
N GLY A 18 -38.56 72.33 -21.58
CA GLY A 18 -39.69 73.04 -20.97
C GLY A 18 -39.39 73.63 -19.60
N ASP A 19 -38.45 73.05 -18.84
CA ASP A 19 -38.07 73.55 -17.52
C ASP A 19 -36.95 74.59 -17.62
N LYS A 20 -37.28 75.85 -17.35
CA LYS A 20 -36.29 76.88 -17.01
C LYS A 20 -35.94 76.77 -15.51
N GLY A 21 -35.35 75.65 -15.12
CA GLY A 21 -34.65 75.58 -13.83
C GLY A 21 -33.50 76.59 -13.80
N LEU A 22 -33.26 77.21 -12.64
CA LEU A 22 -32.15 78.16 -12.43
C LEU A 22 -30.83 77.57 -12.90
N THR A 23 -30.07 78.31 -13.72
CA THR A 23 -28.71 77.98 -14.14
C THR A 23 -27.82 77.91 -12.89
N GLY A 24 -27.61 76.71 -12.34
CA GLY A 24 -26.81 76.49 -11.14
C GLY A 24 -25.55 75.69 -11.45
N THR A 25 -24.43 76.15 -10.91
CA THR A 25 -23.17 75.39 -10.87
C THR A 25 -23.34 74.20 -9.92
N LEU A 26 -22.93 73.00 -10.34
CA LEU A 26 -22.78 71.88 -9.41
C LEU A 26 -21.52 72.11 -8.57
N ALA A 27 -21.66 72.14 -7.26
CA ALA A 27 -20.56 72.29 -6.31
C ALA A 27 -19.76 70.99 -6.14
N PHE A 28 -20.40 69.83 -6.32
CA PHE A 28 -19.73 68.52 -6.21
C PHE A 28 -20.44 67.42 -7.01
N VAL A 29 -19.72 66.34 -7.29
CA VAL A 29 -20.27 65.12 -7.89
C VAL A 29 -19.79 63.93 -7.05
N THR A 30 -20.71 63.07 -6.66
CA THR A 30 -20.40 61.78 -6.04
C THR A 30 -20.96 60.67 -6.91
N ALA A 31 -20.38 59.47 -6.85
CA ALA A 31 -20.90 58.33 -7.59
C ALA A 31 -20.86 57.09 -6.71
N GLU A 32 -21.90 56.26 -6.82
CA GLU A 32 -21.94 54.91 -6.26
C GLU A 32 -22.25 53.91 -7.36
N THR A 33 -21.77 52.68 -7.17
CA THR A 33 -21.95 51.60 -8.14
C THR A 33 -23.10 50.70 -7.70
N ILE A 34 -24.21 50.67 -8.45
CA ILE A 34 -25.41 49.89 -8.13
C ILE A 34 -25.46 48.57 -8.93
N PRO A 35 -26.22 47.54 -8.50
CA PRO A 35 -26.41 46.30 -9.25
C PRO A 35 -26.76 46.53 -10.73
N ALA A 36 -26.33 45.61 -11.62
CA ALA A 36 -26.42 45.80 -13.06
C ALA A 36 -27.88 45.80 -13.60
N ASP A 37 -28.81 45.23 -12.84
CA ASP A 37 -30.24 45.19 -13.13
C ASP A 37 -31.00 46.43 -12.65
N GLN A 38 -30.35 47.31 -11.89
CA GLN A 38 -30.93 48.58 -11.46
C GLN A 38 -30.60 49.68 -12.47
N PRO A 39 -31.57 50.51 -12.88
CA PRO A 39 -31.33 51.57 -13.85
C PRO A 39 -30.38 52.61 -13.27
N ALA A 40 -29.41 53.05 -14.07
CA ALA A 40 -28.57 54.18 -13.69
C ALA A 40 -29.44 55.41 -13.38
N GLU A 41 -29.16 56.06 -12.27
CA GLU A 41 -29.93 57.19 -11.76
C GLU A 41 -28.99 58.34 -11.43
N ALA A 42 -29.39 59.56 -11.77
CA ALA A 42 -28.71 60.76 -11.33
C ALA A 42 -29.64 61.52 -10.38
N GLN A 43 -29.25 61.61 -9.11
CA GLN A 43 -30.02 62.31 -8.10
C GLN A 43 -29.34 63.63 -7.76
N MET A 44 -30.05 64.74 -7.92
CA MET A 44 -29.59 66.03 -7.41
C MET A 44 -29.69 66.03 -5.89
N ILE A 45 -28.58 66.34 -5.21
CA ILE A 45 -28.50 66.36 -3.75
C ILE A 45 -27.87 67.67 -3.27
N GLY A 46 -28.09 68.01 -1.99
CA GLY A 46 -27.58 69.25 -1.39
C GLY A 46 -28.55 70.44 -1.48
N THR A 47 -28.17 71.53 -0.83
CA THR A 47 -28.95 72.78 -0.75
C THR A 47 -28.73 73.63 -2.00
N GLU A 48 -29.58 74.65 -2.24
CA GLU A 48 -29.52 75.50 -3.44
C GLU A 48 -28.16 76.19 -3.64
N SER A 49 -27.46 76.54 -2.56
CA SER A 49 -26.11 77.14 -2.59
C SER A 49 -24.96 76.12 -2.66
N ASN A 50 -25.23 74.82 -2.56
CA ASN A 50 -24.24 73.74 -2.56
C ASN A 50 -24.82 72.46 -3.22
N ARG A 51 -25.38 72.61 -4.43
CA ARG A 51 -25.98 71.47 -5.15
C ARG A 51 -24.90 70.57 -5.72
N GLY A 52 -25.00 69.28 -5.48
CA GLY A 52 -24.23 68.26 -6.15
C GLY A 52 -25.13 67.27 -6.90
N VAL A 53 -24.52 66.41 -7.71
CA VAL A 53 -25.21 65.25 -8.30
C VAL A 53 -24.59 63.97 -7.75
N HIS A 54 -25.43 63.08 -7.26
CA HIS A 54 -25.07 61.72 -6.92
C HIS A 54 -25.44 60.81 -8.08
N LEU A 55 -24.43 60.21 -8.71
CA LEU A 55 -24.60 59.30 -9.83
C LEU A 55 -24.62 57.88 -9.31
N LYS A 56 -25.78 57.24 -9.34
CA LYS A 56 -25.88 55.79 -9.20
C LYS A 56 -25.62 55.18 -10.55
N VAL A 57 -24.39 54.73 -10.74
CA VAL A 57 -23.97 54.12 -12.00
C VAL A 57 -24.22 52.63 -11.85
N SER A 58 -25.17 52.10 -12.61
CA SER A 58 -25.33 50.65 -12.74
C SER A 58 -23.98 50.04 -13.10
N ARG A 59 -23.67 48.84 -12.61
CA ARG A 59 -22.57 47.98 -13.12
C ARG A 59 -22.78 47.55 -14.59
N GLY A 60 -23.47 48.39 -15.36
CA GLY A 60 -23.75 48.27 -16.77
C GLY A 60 -22.46 48.27 -17.55
N LEU A 61 -22.45 47.36 -18.50
CA LEU A 61 -21.28 46.87 -19.19
C LEU A 61 -20.55 47.98 -19.93
N PRO A 62 -19.20 47.96 -19.98
CA PRO A 62 -18.50 48.69 -21.02
C PRO A 62 -19.10 48.26 -22.36
N GLY A 63 -19.51 49.23 -23.18
CA GLY A 63 -20.01 48.95 -24.53
C GLY A 63 -19.02 48.05 -25.28
N LEU A 64 -19.47 47.34 -26.31
CA LEU A 64 -18.73 46.29 -27.03
C LEU A 64 -17.30 46.67 -27.52
N ASN A 65 -16.90 47.95 -27.39
CA ASN A 65 -15.62 48.55 -27.76
C ASN A 65 -14.89 49.29 -26.61
N ALA A 66 -15.33 49.20 -25.35
CA ALA A 66 -14.90 50.09 -24.26
C ALA A 66 -13.82 49.50 -23.32
N VAL A 67 -13.48 48.21 -23.45
CA VAL A 67 -12.32 47.57 -22.81
C VAL A 67 -11.76 46.51 -23.75
N PRO A 68 -10.44 46.23 -23.75
CA PRO A 68 -9.89 45.05 -24.39
C PRO A 68 -10.66 43.79 -23.96
N THR A 69 -10.87 42.86 -24.89
CA THR A 69 -11.73 41.68 -24.72
C THR A 69 -11.41 40.88 -23.45
N ASP A 70 -10.15 40.87 -23.03
CA ASP A 70 -9.66 40.12 -21.87
C ASP A 70 -10.09 40.77 -20.53
N ASP A 71 -10.04 42.11 -20.42
CA ASP A 71 -10.49 42.85 -19.24
C ASP A 71 -12.01 42.78 -19.06
N ALA A 72 -12.73 42.73 -20.19
CA ALA A 72 -14.16 42.53 -20.22
C ALA A 72 -14.51 41.14 -19.68
N ILE A 73 -13.89 40.07 -20.19
CA ILE A 73 -14.10 38.69 -19.72
C ILE A 73 -13.74 38.54 -18.23
N ALA A 74 -12.61 39.13 -17.79
CA ALA A 74 -12.20 39.13 -16.39
C ALA A 74 -13.23 39.80 -15.47
N THR A 75 -13.93 40.83 -15.95
CA THR A 75 -15.03 41.49 -15.23
C THR A 75 -16.32 40.65 -15.25
N TYR A 76 -16.58 39.89 -16.31
CA TYR A 76 -17.80 39.08 -16.48
C TYR A 76 -17.83 37.79 -15.66
N ILE A 77 -16.68 37.12 -15.50
CA ILE A 77 -16.57 35.86 -14.76
C ILE A 77 -17.12 35.96 -13.31
N PRO A 78 -16.78 36.98 -12.50
CA PRO A 78 -17.27 37.12 -11.13
C PRO A 78 -18.72 37.63 -11.01
N ALA A 79 -19.33 38.18 -12.07
CA ALA A 79 -20.68 38.76 -12.02
C ALA A 79 -21.77 37.67 -12.05
N SER A 80 -22.04 37.04 -10.89
CA SER A 80 -22.96 35.90 -10.74
C SER A 80 -24.43 36.23 -11.01
N ASP A 81 -24.81 37.49 -10.82
CA ASP A 81 -26.15 38.05 -10.96
C ASP A 81 -26.53 38.39 -12.42
N THR A 82 -25.57 38.54 -13.32
CA THR A 82 -25.84 38.93 -14.72
C THR A 82 -26.08 37.75 -15.66
N ALA A 83 -26.93 37.95 -16.68
CA ALA A 83 -27.16 36.96 -17.73
C ALA A 83 -25.89 36.68 -18.55
N THR A 84 -25.05 37.69 -18.79
CA THR A 84 -23.76 37.54 -19.50
C THR A 84 -22.73 36.78 -18.68
N GLY A 85 -22.62 37.07 -17.37
CA GLY A 85 -21.73 36.29 -16.49
C GLY A 85 -22.18 34.83 -16.38
N ARG A 86 -23.49 34.57 -16.35
CA ARG A 86 -24.05 33.20 -16.50
C ARG A 86 -23.66 32.58 -17.84
N ALA A 87 -23.91 33.26 -18.95
CA ALA A 87 -23.59 32.76 -20.29
C ALA A 87 -22.09 32.52 -20.51
N VAL A 88 -21.20 33.34 -19.94
CA VAL A 88 -19.74 33.13 -19.99
C VAL A 88 -19.33 31.91 -19.18
N ARG A 89 -19.89 31.69 -17.98
CA ARG A 89 -19.62 30.48 -17.19
C ARG A 89 -20.19 29.22 -17.83
N ASP A 90 -21.39 29.33 -18.39
CA ASP A 90 -22.03 28.25 -19.15
C ASP A 90 -21.20 27.92 -20.42
N ALA A 91 -20.58 28.93 -21.04
CA ALA A 91 -19.69 28.75 -22.18
C ALA A 91 -18.31 28.18 -21.79
N THR A 92 -17.79 28.47 -20.60
CA THR A 92 -16.51 27.90 -20.12
C THR A 92 -16.66 26.51 -19.53
N GLY A 93 -17.86 26.13 -19.08
CA GLY A 93 -18.14 24.80 -18.50
C GLY A 93 -17.38 24.52 -17.20
N VAL A 94 -16.91 25.56 -16.49
CA VAL A 94 -16.07 25.48 -15.29
C VAL A 94 -16.39 26.67 -14.38
N LEU A 95 -16.44 26.46 -13.06
CA LEU A 95 -16.57 27.52 -12.06
C LEU A 95 -15.21 27.92 -11.48
N SER A 96 -14.86 29.21 -11.54
CA SER A 96 -13.60 29.71 -10.99
C SER A 96 -13.74 30.09 -9.51
N ALA A 97 -12.77 29.69 -8.68
CA ALA A 97 -12.66 30.08 -7.28
C ALA A 97 -12.14 31.52 -7.09
N ALA A 98 -11.56 32.15 -8.12
CA ALA A 98 -10.95 33.48 -8.03
C ALA A 98 -11.83 34.57 -7.36
N PRO A 99 -13.16 34.63 -7.61
CA PRO A 99 -14.02 35.63 -6.97
C PRO A 99 -14.24 35.42 -5.46
N TYR A 100 -13.88 34.23 -4.95
CA TYR A 100 -14.16 33.81 -3.59
C TYR A 100 -12.93 33.89 -2.67
N ILE A 101 -11.72 33.99 -3.24
CA ILE A 101 -10.46 33.91 -2.49
C ILE A 101 -9.61 35.16 -2.71
N VAL A 102 -8.82 35.52 -1.72
CA VAL A 102 -7.84 36.61 -1.79
C VAL A 102 -6.58 36.12 -2.52
N GLY A 103 -6.08 34.94 -2.16
CA GLY A 103 -4.96 34.31 -2.85
C GLY A 103 -3.60 34.98 -2.63
N ASP A 104 -3.42 35.70 -1.52
CA ASP A 104 -2.17 36.39 -1.16
C ASP A 104 -1.24 35.53 -0.29
N GLY A 105 -1.65 34.30 0.06
CA GLY A 105 -0.95 33.40 0.95
C GLY A 105 -0.92 33.84 2.42
N ILE A 106 -1.63 34.91 2.80
CA ILE A 106 -1.65 35.48 4.14
C ILE A 106 -3.06 35.40 4.72
N ALA A 107 -4.06 35.92 4.01
CA ALA A 107 -5.45 35.91 4.42
C ALA A 107 -6.03 34.50 4.39
N ASP A 108 -6.83 34.12 5.39
CA ASP A 108 -7.48 32.82 5.41
C ASP A 108 -8.56 32.71 4.32
N ASP A 109 -8.29 31.90 3.30
CA ASP A 109 -9.16 31.67 2.15
C ASP A 109 -10.16 30.52 2.35
N SER A 110 -10.17 29.89 3.54
CA SER A 110 -10.92 28.66 3.77
C SER A 110 -12.42 28.81 3.48
N ASP A 111 -13.08 29.86 3.99
CA ASP A 111 -14.52 30.09 3.76
C ASP A 111 -14.83 30.40 2.30
N GLY A 112 -13.95 31.16 1.64
CA GLY A 112 -14.02 31.45 0.22
C GLY A 112 -14.00 30.18 -0.62
N LEU A 113 -13.05 29.30 -0.35
CA LEU A 113 -12.96 28.01 -1.04
C LEU A 113 -14.15 27.10 -0.76
N ILE A 114 -14.64 27.05 0.48
CA ILE A 114 -15.84 26.27 0.82
C ILE A 114 -17.05 26.79 0.03
N ALA A 115 -17.22 28.10 -0.08
CA ALA A 115 -18.29 28.71 -0.85
C ALA A 115 -18.15 28.41 -2.36
N ALA A 116 -16.94 28.52 -2.92
CA ALA A 116 -16.66 28.20 -4.31
C ALA A 116 -16.93 26.72 -4.63
N ALA A 117 -16.46 25.80 -3.78
CA ALA A 117 -16.69 24.37 -3.94
C ALA A 117 -18.17 24.02 -3.87
N SER A 118 -18.91 24.62 -2.93
CA SER A 118 -20.36 24.43 -2.81
C SER A 118 -21.11 24.97 -4.03
N ALA A 119 -20.71 26.13 -4.55
CA ALA A 119 -21.30 26.72 -5.75
C ALA A 119 -21.02 25.88 -7.01
N ALA A 120 -19.79 25.39 -7.19
CA ALA A 120 -19.43 24.49 -8.28
C ALA A 120 -20.26 23.21 -8.23
N ASN A 121 -20.41 22.64 -7.03
CA ASN A 121 -21.18 21.44 -6.83
C ASN A 121 -22.67 21.63 -7.13
N ALA A 122 -23.27 22.71 -6.61
CA ALA A 122 -24.67 23.04 -6.86
C ALA A 122 -24.96 23.29 -8.36
N ALA A 123 -23.97 23.79 -9.10
CA ALA A 123 -24.07 23.99 -10.55
C ALA A 123 -23.74 22.73 -11.37
N GLY A 124 -23.23 21.66 -10.75
CA GLY A 124 -22.74 20.48 -11.46
C GLY A 124 -21.52 20.76 -12.35
N LEU A 125 -20.72 21.78 -12.01
CA LEU A 125 -19.56 22.22 -12.78
C LEU A 125 -18.25 21.83 -12.09
N PRO A 126 -17.18 21.52 -12.84
CA PRO A 126 -15.83 21.43 -12.29
C PRO A 126 -15.40 22.74 -11.62
N LEU A 127 -14.62 22.64 -10.54
CA LEU A 127 -14.01 23.78 -9.86
C LEU A 127 -12.60 24.04 -10.43
N TYR A 128 -12.33 25.27 -10.86
CA TYR A 128 -11.00 25.74 -11.17
C TYR A 128 -10.46 26.66 -10.07
N ILE A 129 -9.24 26.38 -9.60
CA ILE A 129 -8.56 27.18 -8.59
C ILE A 129 -7.31 27.79 -9.25
N PRO A 130 -7.22 29.13 -9.38
CA PRO A 130 -6.19 29.81 -10.16
C PRO A 130 -4.79 29.68 -9.53
N PRO A 131 -3.70 30.03 -10.25
CA PRO A 131 -2.33 29.95 -9.74
C PRO A 131 -2.02 31.04 -8.71
N VAL A 132 -2.52 30.85 -7.49
CA VAL A 132 -2.34 31.76 -6.35
C VAL A 132 -1.92 30.98 -5.09
N ASP A 133 -1.45 31.69 -4.08
CA ASP A 133 -1.18 31.10 -2.77
C ASP A 133 -2.44 31.17 -1.91
N VAL A 134 -2.98 30.01 -1.54
CA VAL A 134 -4.21 29.91 -0.75
C VAL A 134 -3.85 29.50 0.67
N ARG A 135 -4.09 30.38 1.65
CA ARG A 135 -3.93 29.99 3.06
C ARG A 135 -5.20 29.29 3.53
N ILE A 136 -5.06 28.09 4.08
CA ILE A 136 -6.18 27.39 4.73
C ILE A 136 -5.89 27.16 6.21
N THR A 137 -6.87 27.46 7.05
CA THR A 137 -6.79 27.28 8.52
C THR A 137 -7.77 26.23 9.03
N LYS A 138 -8.72 25.81 8.19
CA LYS A 138 -9.74 24.80 8.50
C LYS A 138 -9.94 23.82 7.33
N THR A 139 -10.84 22.87 7.54
CA THR A 139 -11.12 21.81 6.56
C THR A 139 -11.92 22.39 5.39
N VAL A 140 -11.42 22.22 4.18
CA VAL A 140 -12.09 22.59 2.92
C VAL A 140 -12.53 21.30 2.21
N THR A 141 -13.82 21.17 1.93
CA THR A 141 -14.37 19.99 1.22
C THR A 141 -14.65 20.31 -0.25
N LEU A 142 -14.16 19.46 -1.15
CA LEU A 142 -14.34 19.54 -2.60
C LEU A 142 -15.17 18.32 -3.06
N TYR A 143 -16.28 18.54 -3.77
CA TYR A 143 -17.31 17.53 -4.04
C TYR A 143 -17.32 16.97 -5.47
N GLY A 144 -16.63 17.62 -6.41
CA GLY A 144 -16.64 17.25 -7.83
C GLY A 144 -15.25 17.30 -8.46
N SER A 145 -15.19 17.37 -9.79
CA SER A 145 -13.92 17.52 -10.52
C SER A 145 -13.26 18.86 -10.20
N VAL A 146 -11.93 18.84 -10.03
CA VAL A 146 -11.15 20.00 -9.64
C VAL A 146 -9.92 20.12 -10.53
N ARG A 147 -9.68 21.31 -11.06
CA ARG A 147 -8.39 21.70 -11.62
C ARG A 147 -7.80 22.79 -10.73
N SER A 148 -6.73 22.47 -10.03
CA SER A 148 -6.00 23.44 -9.23
C SER A 148 -4.65 23.76 -9.87
N GLU A 149 -4.34 25.05 -9.89
CA GLU A 149 -2.98 25.57 -10.13
C GLU A 149 -2.47 26.31 -8.89
N ALA A 150 -3.30 26.41 -7.83
CA ALA A 150 -2.95 27.02 -6.56
C ALA A 150 -2.01 26.18 -5.72
N ARG A 151 -1.29 26.87 -4.84
CA ARG A 151 -0.52 26.30 -3.74
C ARG A 151 -1.24 26.54 -2.43
N PHE A 152 -1.67 25.47 -1.78
CA PHE A 152 -2.36 25.52 -0.49
C PHE A 152 -1.34 25.55 0.64
N LEU A 153 -1.35 26.61 1.43
CA LEU A 153 -0.50 26.78 2.60
C LEU A 153 -1.30 26.38 3.84
N ALA A 154 -1.00 25.21 4.40
CA ALA A 154 -1.68 24.67 5.55
C ALA A 154 -0.77 24.73 6.78
N ALA A 155 -1.22 25.36 7.85
CA ALA A 155 -0.49 25.31 9.11
C ALA A 155 -0.43 23.87 9.63
N GLY A 156 0.68 23.48 10.28
CA GLY A 156 0.84 22.17 10.93
C GLY A 156 -0.10 21.88 12.11
N THR A 157 -1.22 22.60 12.25
CA THR A 157 -2.22 22.47 13.33
C THR A 157 -3.47 21.72 12.86
N SER A 158 -4.26 21.18 13.81
CA SER A 158 -5.19 20.03 13.60
C SER A 158 -6.42 20.24 12.72
N ASN A 159 -6.60 21.40 12.08
CA ASN A 159 -7.84 21.73 11.38
C ASN A 159 -7.68 21.99 9.88
N ALA A 160 -6.49 22.38 9.40
CA ALA A 160 -6.26 22.75 8.00
C ALA A 160 -6.01 21.52 7.12
N ARG A 161 -6.99 21.17 6.27
CA ARG A 161 -6.88 20.05 5.31
C ARG A 161 -7.84 20.20 4.15
N ILE A 162 -7.51 19.53 3.05
CA ILE A 162 -8.40 19.39 1.89
C ILE A 162 -9.07 18.02 1.96
N VAL A 163 -10.38 17.98 1.80
CA VAL A 163 -11.17 16.74 1.75
C VAL A 163 -11.80 16.63 0.37
N LEU A 164 -11.48 15.57 -0.38
CA LEU A 164 -12.27 15.15 -1.53
C LEU A 164 -13.46 14.36 -0.98
N GLY A 165 -14.58 15.06 -0.82
CA GLY A 165 -15.77 14.57 -0.16
C GLY A 165 -16.81 14.04 -1.14
N ARG A 166 -17.78 13.32 -0.58
CA ARG A 166 -18.98 12.86 -1.27
C ARG A 166 -20.15 13.77 -0.97
N ASP A 167 -21.13 13.77 -1.87
CA ASP A 167 -22.41 14.43 -1.66
C ASP A 167 -23.44 13.51 -1.01
N GLY A 168 -24.31 14.12 -0.22
CA GLY A 168 -25.44 13.44 0.41
C GLY A 168 -25.06 12.54 1.59
N SER A 169 -26.07 12.23 2.40
CA SER A 169 -25.94 11.29 3.49
C SER A 169 -26.05 9.85 2.98
N PRO A 170 -25.36 8.88 3.62
CA PRO A 170 -25.61 7.48 3.33
C PRO A 170 -27.05 7.07 3.63
N THR A 171 -27.53 6.05 2.92
CA THR A 171 -28.74 5.32 3.27
C THR A 171 -28.35 4.17 4.19
N ALA A 172 -28.81 4.20 5.44
CA ALA A 172 -28.63 3.10 6.38
C ALA A 172 -29.48 1.89 5.93
N ILE A 173 -28.85 0.71 5.85
CA ILE A 173 -29.50 -0.55 5.50
C ILE A 173 -29.64 -1.39 6.76
N THR A 174 -30.79 -2.06 6.91
CA THR A 174 -31.00 -2.99 8.02
C THR A 174 -30.22 -4.29 7.76
N PRO A 175 -29.24 -4.68 8.60
CA PRO A 175 -28.39 -5.84 8.33
C PRO A 175 -29.16 -7.14 8.12
N SER A 176 -30.23 -7.38 8.89
CA SER A 176 -31.04 -8.61 8.78
C SER A 176 -31.81 -8.76 7.46
N ALA A 177 -31.90 -7.69 6.66
CA ALA A 177 -32.51 -7.74 5.32
C ALA A 177 -31.53 -8.18 4.23
N VAL A 178 -30.23 -8.27 4.54
CA VAL A 178 -29.17 -8.48 3.56
C VAL A 178 -28.68 -9.92 3.59
N THR A 179 -28.41 -10.50 2.41
CA THR A 179 -27.69 -11.78 2.29
C THR A 179 -26.45 -11.62 1.40
N GLY A 180 -25.54 -12.59 1.44
CA GLY A 180 -24.32 -12.57 0.63
C GLY A 180 -23.14 -11.81 1.24
N LEU A 181 -23.22 -11.37 2.50
CA LEU A 181 -22.09 -10.82 3.27
C LEU A 181 -21.19 -11.96 3.82
N THR A 182 -20.71 -12.79 2.90
CA THR A 182 -19.86 -13.96 3.17
C THR A 182 -18.56 -13.81 2.40
N LYS A 183 -17.43 -14.19 3.02
CA LYS A 183 -16.10 -14.10 2.41
C LYS A 183 -16.07 -14.75 1.02
N GLY A 184 -15.55 -14.02 0.03
CA GLY A 184 -15.46 -14.43 -1.36
C GLY A 184 -16.73 -14.20 -2.19
N SER A 185 -17.83 -13.75 -1.58
CA SER A 185 -19.06 -13.47 -2.32
C SER A 185 -18.88 -12.31 -3.29
N THR A 186 -19.37 -12.49 -4.52
CA THR A 186 -19.45 -11.46 -5.57
C THR A 186 -20.87 -10.94 -5.74
N GLN A 187 -21.80 -11.37 -4.89
CA GLN A 187 -23.23 -11.07 -4.99
C GLN A 187 -23.82 -10.82 -3.60
N THR A 188 -24.68 -9.82 -3.50
CA THR A 188 -25.43 -9.44 -2.29
C THR A 188 -26.90 -9.25 -2.66
N THR A 189 -27.81 -9.47 -1.72
CA THR A 189 -29.25 -9.22 -1.93
C THR A 189 -29.80 -8.39 -0.79
N GLY A 190 -30.88 -7.63 -1.01
CA GLY A 190 -31.55 -6.87 0.05
C GLY A 190 -30.96 -5.48 0.35
N ILE A 191 -29.94 -5.06 -0.41
CA ILE A 191 -29.34 -3.72 -0.33
C ILE A 191 -30.30 -2.62 -0.85
N GLY A 192 -31.10 -2.93 -1.89
CA GLY A 192 -32.11 -2.01 -2.42
C GLY A 192 -31.57 -0.83 -3.24
N GLY A 193 -30.33 -0.89 -3.73
CA GLY A 193 -29.70 0.19 -4.50
C GLY A 193 -28.32 -0.20 -5.06
N SER A 194 -27.58 0.80 -5.53
CA SER A 194 -26.19 0.66 -5.99
C SER A 194 -25.33 1.79 -5.41
N GLY A 195 -24.01 1.60 -5.40
CA GLY A 195 -23.06 2.61 -4.93
C GLY A 195 -21.97 2.00 -4.05
N THR A 196 -21.49 2.74 -3.05
CA THR A 196 -20.44 2.28 -2.14
C THR A 196 -21.05 1.86 -0.82
N LEU A 197 -20.96 0.57 -0.51
CA LEU A 197 -21.40 -0.04 0.72
C LEU A 197 -20.25 -0.04 1.74
N ILE A 198 -20.49 0.57 2.90
CA ILE A 198 -19.60 0.59 4.06
C ILE A 198 -20.12 -0.40 5.09
N ILE A 199 -19.28 -1.36 5.47
CA ILE A 199 -19.64 -2.40 6.43
C ILE A 199 -18.70 -2.27 7.64
N VAL A 200 -19.28 -2.15 8.83
CA VAL A 200 -18.57 -2.17 10.11
C VAL A 200 -19.27 -3.14 11.02
N SER A 201 -18.51 -4.08 11.59
CA SER A 201 -19.00 -5.05 12.57
C SER A 201 -18.19 -4.94 13.86
N SER A 202 -18.83 -5.29 14.98
CA SER A 202 -18.17 -5.44 16.28
C SER A 202 -17.45 -6.78 16.41
N GLU A 203 -17.55 -7.66 15.40
CA GLU A 203 -16.80 -8.91 15.34
C GLU A 203 -15.30 -8.63 15.29
N GLU A 204 -14.54 -9.36 16.10
CA GLU A 204 -13.10 -9.40 15.99
C GLU A 204 -12.69 -9.93 14.60
N LEU A 205 -11.75 -9.22 14.00
CA LEU A 205 -11.03 -9.62 12.80
C LEU A 205 -9.74 -10.34 13.20
N ILE A 206 -8.94 -9.68 14.04
CA ILE A 206 -7.74 -10.26 14.64
C ILE A 206 -7.36 -9.48 15.91
N GLY A 207 -6.94 -10.20 16.96
CA GLY A 207 -6.26 -9.61 18.11
C GLY A 207 -4.97 -8.86 17.74
N ARG A 208 -4.49 -7.97 18.61
CA ARG A 208 -3.20 -7.30 18.44
C ARG A 208 -2.21 -7.73 19.52
N TYR A 209 -1.14 -8.40 19.08
CA TYR A 209 -0.05 -8.80 19.96
C TYR A 209 0.61 -7.57 20.61
N MET A 210 0.97 -7.69 21.90
CA MET A 210 1.51 -6.62 22.76
C MET A 210 0.62 -5.40 23.02
N SER A 211 -0.62 -5.36 22.51
CA SER A 211 -1.54 -4.22 22.70
C SER A 211 -2.71 -4.51 23.66
N GLY A 212 -2.78 -5.73 24.20
CA GLY A 212 -3.88 -6.22 25.03
C GLY A 212 -5.16 -6.54 24.23
N PRO A 213 -6.17 -7.21 24.83
CA PRO A 213 -7.40 -7.62 24.13
C PRO A 213 -8.24 -6.44 23.61
N ALA A 214 -8.22 -5.30 24.31
CA ALA A 214 -8.99 -4.11 23.94
C ALA A 214 -8.50 -3.41 22.65
N ALA A 215 -7.38 -3.85 22.09
CA ALA A 215 -6.79 -3.28 20.88
C ALA A 215 -7.07 -4.09 19.62
N ALA A 216 -7.89 -5.14 19.67
CA ALA A 216 -8.20 -5.97 18.51
C ALA A 216 -8.75 -5.14 17.33
N TYR A 217 -8.42 -5.57 16.12
CA TYR A 217 -9.07 -5.06 14.92
C TYR A 217 -10.41 -5.74 14.73
N THR A 218 -11.40 -4.99 14.25
CA THR A 218 -12.74 -5.50 13.96
C THR A 218 -12.99 -5.60 12.46
N LYS A 219 -13.96 -6.42 12.06
CA LYS A 219 -14.28 -6.62 10.64
C LYS A 219 -14.86 -5.34 10.04
N GLN A 220 -14.18 -4.83 9.03
CA GLN A 220 -14.55 -3.60 8.34
C GLN A 220 -14.17 -3.72 6.87
N GLU A 221 -15.02 -3.21 5.97
CA GLU A 221 -14.71 -3.16 4.55
C GLU A 221 -15.52 -2.07 3.84
N ALA A 222 -15.06 -1.69 2.65
CA ALA A 222 -15.80 -0.88 1.69
C ALA A 222 -15.86 -1.62 0.36
N VAL A 223 -17.05 -1.78 -0.19
CA VAL A 223 -17.28 -2.50 -1.46
C VAL A 223 -18.25 -1.72 -2.33
N ARG A 224 -18.06 -1.77 -3.64
CA ARG A 224 -19.03 -1.24 -4.60
C ARG A 224 -20.09 -2.31 -4.85
N VAL A 225 -21.36 -1.91 -4.76
CA VAL A 225 -22.52 -2.76 -5.05
C VAL A 225 -23.27 -2.26 -6.28
N GLY A 226 -23.61 -3.16 -7.19
CA GLY A 226 -24.43 -2.90 -8.37
C GLY A 226 -25.93 -3.00 -8.08
N VAL A 227 -26.76 -2.49 -8.99
CA VAL A 227 -28.23 -2.59 -8.88
C VAL A 227 -28.74 -4.03 -8.91
N ASP A 228 -27.94 -4.92 -9.50
CA ASP A 228 -28.15 -6.36 -9.59
C ASP A 228 -27.64 -7.12 -8.35
N GLY A 229 -27.07 -6.41 -7.38
CA GLY A 229 -26.47 -7.00 -6.19
C GLY A 229 -24.99 -7.38 -6.33
N SER A 230 -24.39 -7.20 -7.51
CA SER A 230 -22.97 -7.51 -7.75
C SER A 230 -22.07 -6.74 -6.78
N ALA A 231 -21.06 -7.39 -6.22
CA ALA A 231 -20.12 -6.79 -5.26
C ALA A 231 -18.69 -6.79 -5.82
N PHE A 232 -18.05 -5.62 -5.76
CA PHE A 232 -16.67 -5.44 -6.20
C PHE A 232 -15.84 -4.52 -5.28
N PRO A 233 -14.65 -4.94 -4.83
CA PRO A 233 -14.13 -6.32 -4.90
C PRO A 233 -15.07 -7.31 -4.18
N PRO A 234 -14.88 -8.63 -4.33
CA PRO A 234 -15.62 -9.61 -3.56
C PRO A 234 -15.50 -9.32 -2.06
N ILE A 235 -16.56 -9.62 -1.31
CA ILE A 235 -16.63 -9.47 0.15
C ILE A 235 -15.42 -10.16 0.80
N ASP A 236 -14.65 -9.48 1.66
CA ASP A 236 -13.40 -10.03 2.23
C ASP A 236 -13.65 -10.82 3.51
N ASN A 237 -14.79 -10.58 4.17
CA ASN A 237 -15.14 -11.15 5.46
C ASN A 237 -16.51 -11.84 5.48
N THR A 238 -16.67 -12.85 6.32
CA THR A 238 -18.01 -13.37 6.65
C THR A 238 -18.54 -12.64 7.87
N TYR A 239 -19.76 -12.10 7.78
CA TYR A 239 -20.37 -11.29 8.82
C TYR A 239 -21.50 -12.01 9.56
N ASP A 240 -21.52 -11.88 10.88
CA ASP A 240 -22.70 -12.11 11.70
C ASP A 240 -23.55 -10.83 11.66
N LEU A 241 -24.70 -10.89 10.97
CA LEU A 241 -25.58 -9.73 10.77
C LEU A 241 -26.09 -9.12 12.08
N THR A 242 -26.08 -9.86 13.19
CA THR A 242 -26.47 -9.34 14.52
C THR A 242 -25.39 -8.45 15.14
N LYS A 243 -24.16 -8.49 14.61
CA LYS A 243 -22.99 -7.73 15.08
C LYS A 243 -22.55 -6.62 14.13
N VAL A 244 -23.20 -6.50 12.97
CA VAL A 244 -22.98 -5.39 12.04
C VAL A 244 -23.53 -4.10 12.65
N THR A 245 -22.65 -3.17 13.01
CA THR A 245 -22.99 -1.89 13.65
C THR A 245 -23.20 -0.77 12.64
N THR A 246 -22.63 -0.89 11.44
CA THR A 246 -22.83 0.06 10.34
C THR A 246 -22.96 -0.71 9.03
N LEU A 247 -24.02 -0.40 8.29
CA LEU A 247 -24.26 -0.92 6.95
C LEU A 247 -24.85 0.21 6.11
N ASP A 248 -23.96 1.04 5.58
CA ASP A 248 -24.31 2.31 4.97
C ASP A 248 -24.06 2.25 3.47
N LEU A 249 -25.08 2.54 2.67
CA LEU A 249 -24.96 2.66 1.23
C LEU A 249 -24.88 4.13 0.84
N HIS A 250 -23.73 4.53 0.31
CA HIS A 250 -23.60 5.80 -0.37
C HIS A 250 -24.04 5.64 -1.82
N ALA A 251 -24.80 6.62 -2.33
CA ALA A 251 -25.28 6.62 -3.70
C ALA A 251 -24.10 6.52 -4.71
N PRO A 252 -24.34 6.07 -5.95
CA PRO A 252 -23.29 5.98 -6.95
C PRO A 252 -22.65 7.34 -7.20
N GLU A 253 -21.33 7.41 -7.04
CA GLU A 253 -20.57 8.65 -7.20
C GLU A 253 -20.08 8.79 -8.63
N THR A 254 -20.36 9.95 -9.26
CA THR A 254 -19.88 10.26 -10.61
C THR A 254 -18.35 10.25 -10.66
N PRO A 255 -17.72 9.60 -11.67
CA PRO A 255 -16.29 9.63 -11.84
C PRO A 255 -15.73 11.05 -11.83
N THR A 256 -14.73 11.28 -10.99
CA THR A 256 -14.22 12.62 -10.69
C THR A 256 -12.72 12.69 -10.93
N GLN A 257 -12.28 13.74 -11.63
CA GLN A 257 -10.88 14.01 -11.88
C GLN A 257 -10.43 15.22 -11.05
N VAL A 258 -9.35 15.04 -10.30
CA VAL A 258 -8.73 16.09 -9.51
C VAL A 258 -7.29 16.25 -9.96
N THR A 259 -6.90 17.43 -10.40
CA THR A 259 -5.55 17.67 -10.94
C THR A 259 -4.88 18.83 -10.23
N GLY A 260 -3.60 18.68 -9.88
CA GLY A 260 -2.74 19.79 -9.48
C GLY A 260 -2.96 20.34 -8.06
N ILE A 261 -3.49 19.52 -7.13
CA ILE A 261 -3.50 19.90 -5.71
C ILE A 261 -2.05 19.91 -5.20
N GLU A 262 -1.55 21.06 -4.76
CA GLU A 262 -0.28 21.19 -4.05
C GLU A 262 -0.49 21.76 -2.64
N VAL A 263 -0.20 20.97 -1.62
CA VAL A 263 -0.25 21.38 -0.21
C VAL A 263 1.18 21.52 0.32
N ILE A 264 1.51 22.72 0.78
CA ILE A 264 2.72 23.00 1.56
C ILE A 264 2.31 23.12 3.02
N VAL A 265 2.89 22.27 3.85
CA VAL A 265 2.72 22.36 5.29
C VAL A 265 3.80 23.28 5.84
N ASP A 266 3.38 24.37 6.48
CA ASP A 266 4.25 25.38 7.08
C ASP A 266 3.82 25.71 8.53
N GLY A 267 4.64 26.53 9.20
CA GLY A 267 4.40 26.93 10.60
C GLY A 267 4.78 25.88 11.65
N ALA A 268 4.55 26.21 12.93
CA ALA A 268 4.77 25.29 14.03
C ALA A 268 3.63 24.26 14.13
N ALA A 269 3.93 22.96 14.21
CA ALA A 269 2.91 21.96 14.48
C ALA A 269 2.50 22.03 15.96
N ALA A 270 1.20 22.17 16.21
CA ALA A 270 0.64 22.22 17.57
C ALA A 270 0.20 20.83 18.08
N GLY A 271 0.50 19.76 17.35
CA GLY A 271 0.12 18.40 17.72
C GLY A 271 0.15 17.43 16.55
N ALA A 272 -0.23 16.19 16.83
CA ALA A 272 -0.36 15.14 15.83
C ALA A 272 -1.55 15.44 14.88
N ASN A 273 -1.29 16.09 13.75
CA ASN A 273 -2.29 16.20 12.67
C ASN A 273 -2.53 14.84 12.05
N ASP A 274 -3.80 14.47 11.85
CA ASP A 274 -4.22 13.16 11.34
C ASP A 274 -3.91 12.93 9.84
N ASN A 275 -3.96 13.99 9.02
CA ASN A 275 -3.57 14.07 7.61
C ASN A 275 -3.87 15.47 7.01
N PHE A 276 -3.29 15.79 5.84
CA PHE A 276 -3.48 17.08 5.15
C PHE A 276 -4.39 17.01 3.91
N VAL A 277 -4.47 15.83 3.29
CA VAL A 277 -5.44 15.54 2.23
C VAL A 277 -6.22 14.28 2.61
N THR A 278 -7.55 14.36 2.63
CA THR A 278 -8.43 13.19 2.79
C THR A 278 -9.15 12.92 1.49
N ILE A 279 -9.17 11.67 1.05
CA ILE A 279 -10.02 11.18 -0.02
C ILE A 279 -11.10 10.33 0.62
N ALA A 280 -12.29 10.90 0.77
CA ALA A 280 -13.44 10.32 1.46
C ALA A 280 -14.60 10.08 0.49
N ARG A 281 -14.29 9.68 -0.75
CA ARG A 281 -15.23 9.40 -1.83
C ARG A 281 -14.69 8.33 -2.78
N SER A 282 -15.58 7.68 -3.50
CA SER A 282 -15.25 6.65 -4.50
C SER A 282 -15.13 7.26 -5.90
N ASN A 283 -14.63 6.44 -6.84
CA ASN A 283 -14.52 6.78 -8.27
C ASN A 283 -13.76 8.10 -8.53
N VAL A 284 -12.62 8.28 -7.87
CA VAL A 284 -11.81 9.49 -7.98
C VAL A 284 -10.41 9.18 -8.49
N GLU A 285 -9.97 9.95 -9.48
CA GLU A 285 -8.60 9.94 -9.97
C GLU A 285 -7.96 11.29 -9.65
N VAL A 286 -6.90 11.26 -8.85
CA VAL A 286 -6.10 12.43 -8.50
C VAL A 286 -4.78 12.38 -9.24
N ARG A 287 -4.47 13.40 -10.04
CA ARG A 287 -3.22 13.51 -10.82
C ARG A 287 -2.34 14.64 -10.31
N GLY A 288 -1.06 14.35 -10.14
CA GLY A 288 -0.06 15.36 -9.76
C GLY A 288 -0.29 15.95 -8.36
N LEU A 289 -0.83 15.15 -7.43
CA LEU A 289 -0.96 15.55 -6.03
C LEU A 289 0.43 15.79 -5.41
N ARG A 290 0.63 16.93 -4.75
CA ARG A 290 1.87 17.25 -4.03
C ARG A 290 1.54 17.58 -2.58
N VAL A 291 2.18 16.92 -1.63
CA VAL A 291 2.06 17.24 -0.19
C VAL A 291 3.45 17.28 0.43
N ILE A 292 3.95 18.48 0.72
CA ILE A 292 5.33 18.70 1.14
C ILE A 292 5.33 19.30 2.54
N ASN A 293 5.94 18.59 3.49
CA ASN A 293 6.19 19.13 4.81
C ASN A 293 7.51 19.92 4.84
N THR A 294 7.41 21.23 5.08
CA THR A 294 8.57 22.13 5.15
C THR A 294 8.91 22.58 6.58
N THR A 295 8.13 22.13 7.57
CA THR A 295 8.24 22.58 8.96
C THR A 295 9.51 22.07 9.67
N GLY A 296 10.14 21.02 9.13
CA GLY A 296 11.22 20.28 9.79
C GLY A 296 10.77 19.43 10.98
N GLN A 297 9.46 19.39 11.26
CA GLN A 297 8.86 18.60 12.33
C GLN A 297 8.27 17.31 11.77
N ALA A 298 8.29 16.25 12.56
CA ALA A 298 7.76 14.96 12.16
C ALA A 298 6.22 14.93 12.28
N LEU A 299 5.52 14.69 11.16
CA LEU A 299 4.05 14.70 11.08
C LEU A 299 3.46 13.30 10.85
N THR A 300 2.18 13.08 11.19
CA THR A 300 1.62 11.72 11.22
C THR A 300 1.30 11.13 9.84
N SER A 301 0.69 11.89 8.94
CA SER A 301 0.28 11.39 7.62
C SER A 301 0.12 12.53 6.62
N ALA A 302 0.45 12.32 5.35
CA ALA A 302 0.22 13.31 4.30
C ALA A 302 -1.20 13.16 3.73
N VAL A 303 -1.49 11.95 3.23
CA VAL A 303 -2.74 11.61 2.54
C VAL A 303 -3.45 10.50 3.29
N ARG A 304 -4.78 10.62 3.41
CA ARG A 304 -5.65 9.57 3.93
C ARG A 304 -6.68 9.19 2.87
N ILE A 305 -6.78 7.92 2.52
CA ILE A 305 -7.89 7.36 1.72
C ILE A 305 -8.78 6.62 2.70
N GLN A 306 -10.05 7.00 2.79
CA GLN A 306 -10.97 6.44 3.76
C GLN A 306 -12.37 6.25 3.17
N ASP A 307 -12.99 5.11 3.51
CA ASP A 307 -14.39 4.79 3.16
C ASP A 307 -14.68 4.83 1.66
N ALA A 308 -13.67 4.52 0.84
CA ALA A 308 -13.67 4.78 -0.59
C ALA A 308 -13.41 3.53 -1.42
N VAL A 309 -13.98 3.47 -2.62
CA VAL A 309 -13.71 2.40 -3.60
C VAL A 309 -13.25 3.02 -4.92
N SER A 310 -12.34 2.36 -5.64
CA SER A 310 -11.86 2.82 -6.96
C SER A 310 -11.23 4.21 -6.90
N VAL A 311 -10.14 4.31 -6.13
CA VAL A 311 -9.33 5.54 -5.98
C VAL A 311 -8.02 5.37 -6.72
N ALA A 312 -7.69 6.31 -7.61
CA ALA A 312 -6.41 6.34 -8.31
C ALA A 312 -5.60 7.60 -7.94
N LEU A 313 -4.35 7.41 -7.51
CA LEU A 313 -3.37 8.48 -7.32
C LEU A 313 -2.28 8.33 -8.38
N ILE A 314 -2.20 9.27 -9.32
CA ILE A 314 -1.25 9.23 -10.44
C ILE A 314 -0.20 10.33 -10.26
N ALA A 315 1.06 9.92 -10.25
CA ALA A 315 2.23 10.76 -9.98
C ALA A 315 2.13 11.61 -8.70
N PRO A 316 1.71 11.05 -7.53
CA PRO A 316 1.74 11.80 -6.28
C PRO A 316 3.19 12.04 -5.82
N LYS A 317 3.48 13.23 -5.28
CA LYS A 317 4.76 13.57 -4.64
C LYS A 317 4.54 13.91 -3.17
N ILE A 318 5.17 13.17 -2.28
CA ILE A 318 4.98 13.32 -0.83
C ILE A 318 6.33 13.30 -0.13
N HIS A 319 6.54 14.23 0.81
CA HIS A 319 7.82 14.41 1.47
C HIS A 319 7.68 14.88 2.92
N GLY A 320 8.46 14.28 3.83
CA GLY A 320 8.70 14.78 5.19
C GLY A 320 7.69 14.33 6.25
N PHE A 321 7.17 13.11 6.16
CA PHE A 321 6.21 12.55 7.14
C PHE A 321 6.83 11.38 7.89
N ASP A 322 7.80 11.61 8.76
CA ASP A 322 8.67 10.58 9.37
C ASP A 322 8.46 10.36 10.88
N LEU A 323 7.31 10.77 11.43
CA LEU A 323 7.02 10.63 12.85
C LEU A 323 7.13 9.18 13.32
N ASN A 324 7.97 8.94 14.35
CA ASN A 324 8.11 7.58 14.90
C ASN A 324 6.76 7.07 15.46
N GLY A 325 6.43 5.81 15.16
CA GLY A 325 5.11 5.23 15.46
C GLY A 325 3.96 5.70 14.56
N ALA A 326 4.15 6.76 13.77
CA ALA A 326 3.23 7.27 12.76
C ALA A 326 4.02 7.62 11.47
N GLY A 327 3.81 8.74 10.79
CA GLY A 327 4.69 9.14 9.69
C GLY A 327 4.41 8.43 8.37
N TYR A 328 3.22 8.64 7.84
CA TYR A 328 2.73 7.96 6.66
C TYR A 328 2.71 8.89 5.45
N GLY A 329 3.22 8.42 4.31
CA GLY A 329 2.95 9.12 3.05
C GLY A 329 1.46 9.04 2.72
N ILE A 330 0.98 7.82 2.50
CA ILE A 330 -0.43 7.54 2.18
C ILE A 330 -0.96 6.48 3.15
N ALA A 331 -1.95 6.84 3.95
CA ALA A 331 -2.66 5.94 4.85
C ALA A 331 -4.03 5.55 4.26
N LYS A 332 -4.35 4.25 4.31
CA LYS A 332 -5.58 3.67 3.73
C LYS A 332 -6.43 3.05 4.83
N TYR A 333 -7.71 3.37 4.88
CA TYR A 333 -8.63 2.87 5.91
C TYR A 333 -9.95 2.46 5.28
N ARG A 334 -10.40 1.21 5.49
CA ARG A 334 -11.71 0.73 5.04
C ARG A 334 -12.00 1.16 3.60
N SER A 335 -11.12 0.77 2.69
CA SER A 335 -11.12 1.27 1.31
C SER A 335 -10.61 0.20 0.35
N SER A 336 -11.14 0.17 -0.86
CA SER A 336 -10.88 -0.92 -1.81
C SER A 336 -10.57 -0.43 -3.22
N ASP A 337 -9.92 -1.29 -4.02
CA ASP A 337 -9.58 -1.00 -5.41
C ASP A 337 -8.78 0.32 -5.55
N ILE A 338 -7.67 0.39 -4.82
CA ILE A 338 -6.81 1.58 -4.79
C ILE A 338 -5.65 1.37 -5.75
N ARG A 339 -5.40 2.32 -6.64
CA ARG A 339 -4.23 2.36 -7.53
C ARG A 339 -3.34 3.55 -7.19
N ILE A 340 -2.06 3.31 -6.96
CA ILE A 340 -1.04 4.36 -6.78
C ILE A 340 0.03 4.14 -7.86
N GLU A 341 0.20 5.11 -8.75
CA GLU A 341 1.03 4.95 -9.95
C GLU A 341 2.04 6.09 -10.08
N ASP A 342 3.29 5.78 -10.45
CA ASP A 342 4.38 6.74 -10.66
C ASP A 342 4.65 7.67 -9.45
N ALA A 343 4.46 7.16 -8.23
CA ALA A 343 4.62 7.95 -7.01
C ALA A 343 6.08 8.36 -6.75
N GLU A 344 6.26 9.45 -6.00
CA GLU A 344 7.54 9.86 -5.43
C GLU A 344 7.31 10.19 -3.95
N ILE A 345 7.47 9.17 -3.09
CA ILE A 345 7.21 9.28 -1.65
C ILE A 345 8.53 9.10 -0.90
N THR A 346 8.98 10.15 -0.22
CA THR A 346 10.30 10.22 0.41
C THR A 346 10.20 10.73 1.84
N GLN A 347 11.21 10.43 2.66
CA GLN A 347 11.27 10.87 4.07
C GLN A 347 9.96 10.59 4.83
N CYS A 348 9.46 9.36 4.70
CA CYS A 348 8.32 8.88 5.47
C CYS A 348 8.75 7.69 6.32
N ARG A 349 8.07 7.44 7.46
CA ARG A 349 8.27 6.18 8.20
C ARG A 349 7.82 5.00 7.35
N HIS A 350 6.62 5.13 6.77
CA HIS A 350 6.11 4.24 5.72
C HIS A 350 5.57 5.07 4.57
N ALA A 351 5.99 4.74 3.34
CA ALA A 351 5.49 5.43 2.15
C ALA A 351 3.98 5.21 1.99
N VAL A 352 3.53 3.98 2.24
CA VAL A 352 2.13 3.58 2.19
C VAL A 352 1.85 2.70 3.41
N THR A 353 0.78 3.00 4.17
CA THR A 353 0.28 2.14 5.25
C THR A 353 -1.23 1.93 5.11
N GLY A 354 -1.81 0.96 5.80
CA GLY A 354 -3.26 0.83 5.87
C GLY A 354 -3.77 -0.23 6.83
N ARG A 355 -5.09 -0.23 7.00
CA ARG A 355 -5.89 -1.33 7.54
C ARG A 355 -7.26 -1.38 6.88
N TYR A 356 -7.80 -2.58 6.78
CA TYR A 356 -9.11 -2.87 6.17
C TYR A 356 -9.16 -2.51 4.68
N GLU A 357 -8.04 -2.70 3.98
CA GLU A 357 -7.97 -2.49 2.54
C GLU A 357 -8.15 -3.79 1.75
N ASN A 358 -8.74 -3.67 0.56
CA ASN A 358 -8.84 -4.78 -0.39
C ASN A 358 -8.43 -4.32 -1.78
N ARG A 359 -7.59 -5.09 -2.46
CA ARG A 359 -7.14 -4.86 -3.84
C ARG A 359 -6.41 -3.52 -4.00
N VAL A 360 -5.21 -3.43 -3.43
CA VAL A 360 -4.34 -2.25 -3.56
C VAL A 360 -3.24 -2.54 -4.57
N ARG A 361 -3.06 -1.67 -5.55
CA ARG A 361 -2.02 -1.78 -6.58
C ARG A 361 -1.07 -0.59 -6.54
N LEU A 362 0.22 -0.87 -6.37
CA LEU A 362 1.32 0.08 -6.50
C LEU A 362 2.01 -0.20 -7.84
N VAL A 363 2.15 0.81 -8.71
CA VAL A 363 2.67 0.64 -10.07
C VAL A 363 3.76 1.67 -10.34
N ARG A 364 5.00 1.22 -10.51
CA ARG A 364 6.19 2.07 -10.71
C ARG A 364 6.35 3.12 -9.61
N GLY A 365 7.33 4.00 -9.75
CA GLY A 365 7.59 5.07 -8.78
C GLY A 365 8.50 4.66 -7.63
N PHE A 366 8.72 5.59 -6.71
CA PHE A 366 9.66 5.53 -5.61
C PHE A 366 8.93 5.58 -4.25
N TYR A 367 9.20 4.59 -3.39
CA TYR A 367 8.59 4.42 -2.08
C TYR A 367 9.65 4.27 -0.98
N GLY A 368 10.03 5.41 -0.38
CA GLY A 368 10.97 5.47 0.75
C GLY A 368 10.29 5.19 2.09
N GLY A 369 10.88 4.30 2.91
CA GLY A 369 10.32 3.87 4.20
C GLY A 369 9.49 2.58 4.13
N GLY A 370 9.39 1.98 2.96
CA GLY A 370 8.66 0.72 2.75
C GLY A 370 7.14 0.88 2.75
N VAL A 371 6.46 -0.24 2.58
CA VAL A 371 5.01 -0.40 2.49
C VAL A 371 4.56 -1.24 3.66
N ASP A 372 3.43 -0.84 4.21
CA ASP A 372 2.88 -1.42 5.42
C ASP A 372 1.37 -1.71 5.25
N THR A 373 0.90 -2.81 5.81
CA THR A 373 -0.53 -3.09 5.98
C THR A 373 -0.76 -3.89 7.24
N HIS A 374 -1.56 -3.32 8.13
CA HIS A 374 -1.99 -3.94 9.39
C HIS A 374 -3.10 -4.96 9.18
N TRP A 375 -3.86 -4.84 8.08
CA TRP A 375 -4.78 -5.85 7.61
C TRP A 375 -5.24 -5.49 6.20
N GLY A 376 -4.87 -6.27 5.19
CA GLY A 376 -5.36 -6.05 3.84
C GLY A 376 -5.24 -7.27 2.95
N THR A 377 -6.09 -7.35 1.93
CA THR A 377 -6.12 -8.46 0.97
C THR A 377 -5.80 -7.97 -0.44
N GLY A 378 -4.96 -8.70 -1.18
CA GLY A 378 -4.72 -8.42 -2.60
C GLY A 378 -3.83 -7.21 -2.85
N LEU A 379 -2.76 -7.03 -2.06
CA LEU A 379 -1.73 -6.03 -2.34
C LEU A 379 -0.88 -6.49 -3.52
N VAL A 380 -0.73 -5.67 -4.55
CA VAL A 380 0.15 -5.91 -5.71
C VAL A 380 1.09 -4.73 -5.87
N ALA A 381 2.39 -4.96 -5.79
CA ALA A 381 3.42 -3.96 -6.10
C ALA A 381 4.15 -4.37 -7.38
N GLU A 382 4.12 -3.52 -8.40
CA GLU A 382 4.64 -3.81 -9.73
C GLU A 382 5.67 -2.77 -10.16
N ALA A 383 6.87 -3.24 -10.49
CA ALA A 383 7.97 -2.44 -11.03
C ALA A 383 8.33 -1.20 -10.19
N ILE A 384 8.17 -1.27 -8.86
CA ILE A 384 8.46 -0.15 -7.96
C ILE A 384 9.95 -0.07 -7.60
N THR A 385 10.40 1.11 -7.21
CA THR A 385 11.65 1.29 -6.46
C THR A 385 11.34 1.52 -4.99
N SER A 386 12.01 0.81 -4.09
CA SER A 386 11.84 1.03 -2.65
C SER A 386 13.18 1.09 -1.94
N ILE A 387 13.32 2.06 -1.03
CA ILE A 387 14.48 2.20 -0.15
C ILE A 387 14.02 2.12 1.29
N VAL A 388 14.59 1.17 2.03
CA VAL A 388 14.34 0.99 3.46
C VAL A 388 15.68 0.99 4.18
N PRO A 389 15.99 1.98 5.03
CA PRO A 389 17.25 2.00 5.75
C PRO A 389 17.29 0.92 6.84
N GLY A 390 18.48 0.37 7.07
CA GLY A 390 18.77 -0.49 8.23
C GLY A 390 18.01 -1.83 8.21
N SER A 391 17.44 -2.22 9.35
CA SER A 391 16.81 -3.54 9.57
C SER A 391 15.32 -3.59 9.24
N GLY A 392 14.77 -2.56 8.57
CA GLY A 392 13.37 -2.49 8.20
C GLY A 392 12.94 -3.57 7.18
N THR A 393 11.65 -3.56 6.82
CA THR A 393 11.08 -4.47 5.82
C THR A 393 10.46 -3.65 4.70
N HIS A 394 10.67 -4.04 3.43
CA HIS A 394 10.06 -3.35 2.29
C HIS A 394 8.54 -3.49 2.25
N PHE A 395 8.01 -4.67 2.59
CA PHE A 395 6.59 -4.94 2.71
C PHE A 395 6.27 -5.63 4.04
N ALA A 396 5.80 -4.88 5.03
CA ALA A 396 5.32 -5.42 6.29
C ALA A 396 3.80 -5.64 6.17
N VAL A 397 3.36 -6.90 6.08
CA VAL A 397 1.99 -7.24 5.63
C VAL A 397 1.24 -8.17 6.58
N ALA A 398 -0.09 -8.04 6.58
CA ALA A 398 -1.06 -8.92 7.26
C ALA A 398 -2.37 -8.97 6.45
N GLY A 399 -3.19 -10.00 6.63
CA GLY A 399 -4.48 -10.19 5.93
C GLY A 399 -4.43 -11.29 4.86
N GLY A 400 -4.46 -10.93 3.58
CA GLY A 400 -4.56 -11.85 2.44
C GLY A 400 -3.39 -11.78 1.45
N SER A 401 -3.60 -12.29 0.22
CA SER A 401 -2.54 -12.42 -0.79
C SER A 401 -1.76 -11.13 -1.07
N VAL A 402 -0.45 -11.29 -1.32
CA VAL A 402 0.48 -10.20 -1.66
C VAL A 402 1.32 -10.60 -2.87
N ALA A 403 1.50 -9.70 -3.84
CA ALA A 403 2.39 -9.90 -4.98
C ALA A 403 3.40 -8.76 -5.13
N VAL A 404 4.67 -9.08 -5.30
CA VAL A 404 5.76 -8.16 -5.63
C VAL A 404 6.35 -8.59 -6.97
N ILE A 405 6.08 -7.82 -8.03
CA ILE A 405 6.37 -8.17 -9.42
C ILE A 405 7.35 -7.16 -10.01
N GLY A 406 8.59 -7.56 -10.21
CA GLY A 406 9.68 -6.69 -10.66
C GLY A 406 10.14 -5.72 -9.57
N GLY A 407 10.88 -4.70 -9.99
CA GLY A 407 11.30 -3.59 -9.14
C GLY A 407 12.72 -3.71 -8.59
N ASP A 408 13.20 -2.60 -8.07
CA ASP A 408 14.55 -2.42 -7.51
C ASP A 408 14.43 -2.03 -6.03
N PHE A 409 15.02 -2.84 -5.16
CA PHE A 409 14.91 -2.72 -3.71
C PHE A 409 16.29 -2.47 -3.10
N PHE A 410 16.39 -1.47 -2.24
CA PHE A 410 17.65 -1.09 -1.59
C PHE A 410 17.49 -1.03 -0.07
N GLY A 411 18.45 -1.66 0.61
CA GLY A 411 18.48 -1.77 2.05
C GLY A 411 17.50 -2.80 2.59
N GLY A 412 17.01 -2.59 3.80
CA GLY A 412 16.10 -3.47 4.52
C GLY A 412 16.74 -4.79 4.93
N ARG A 413 16.19 -5.41 5.98
CA ARG A 413 16.47 -6.80 6.34
C ARG A 413 15.67 -7.75 5.47
N ASN A 414 14.44 -7.38 5.11
CA ASN A 414 13.48 -8.28 4.48
C ASN A 414 12.79 -7.60 3.29
N LEU A 415 12.53 -8.36 2.23
CA LEU A 415 11.66 -7.88 1.15
C LEU A 415 10.19 -7.95 1.58
N VAL A 416 9.65 -9.13 1.86
CA VAL A 416 8.29 -9.32 2.39
C VAL A 416 8.36 -9.97 3.78
N GLY A 417 7.71 -9.35 4.75
CA GLY A 417 7.62 -9.87 6.12
C GLY A 417 6.19 -9.81 6.63
N ILE A 418 5.74 -10.88 7.28
CA ILE A 418 4.50 -10.81 8.06
C ILE A 418 4.70 -9.87 9.25
N ARG A 419 3.71 -9.02 9.51
CA ARG A 419 3.72 -8.13 10.68
C ARG A 419 3.70 -8.89 11.99
N ALA A 420 4.50 -8.44 12.96
CA ALA A 420 4.59 -9.09 14.26
C ALA A 420 3.35 -8.85 15.16
N ASP A 421 2.69 -7.69 15.05
CA ASP A 421 1.54 -7.35 15.90
C ASP A 421 0.22 -7.95 15.40
N THR A 422 0.15 -8.36 14.13
CA THR A 422 -0.99 -8.99 13.45
C THR A 422 -0.48 -10.11 12.53
N PRO A 423 0.03 -11.22 13.08
CA PRO A 423 0.86 -12.19 12.35
C PRO A 423 0.07 -13.20 11.51
N GLU A 424 -1.01 -12.75 10.86
CA GLU A 424 -1.82 -13.57 9.96
C GLU A 424 -1.71 -13.07 8.52
N LEU A 425 -1.44 -14.01 7.60
CA LEU A 425 -1.51 -13.75 6.17
C LEU A 425 -2.00 -15.03 5.48
N ALA A 426 -3.17 -14.96 4.86
CA ALA A 426 -3.75 -16.05 4.07
C ALA A 426 -3.41 -15.89 2.57
N GLY A 427 -3.79 -16.89 1.76
CA GLY A 427 -3.66 -16.82 0.30
C GLY A 427 -2.24 -17.10 -0.18
N ILE A 428 -1.71 -16.24 -1.06
CA ILE A 428 -0.42 -16.45 -1.74
C ILE A 428 0.47 -15.21 -1.55
N ILE A 429 1.73 -15.41 -1.16
CA ILE A 429 2.79 -14.44 -1.38
C ILE A 429 3.51 -14.80 -2.68
N GLU A 430 3.49 -13.91 -3.66
CA GLU A 430 4.24 -14.02 -4.90
C GLU A 430 5.34 -12.96 -4.93
N VAL A 431 6.58 -13.36 -5.16
CA VAL A 431 7.70 -12.47 -5.46
C VAL A 431 8.30 -12.91 -6.78
N ARG A 432 8.14 -12.11 -7.83
CA ARG A 432 8.63 -12.43 -9.17
C ARG A 432 9.52 -11.33 -9.73
N GLY A 433 10.70 -11.64 -10.25
CA GLY A 433 11.51 -10.67 -11.01
C GLY A 433 12.13 -9.53 -10.18
N ALA A 434 12.15 -9.64 -8.86
CA ALA A 434 12.64 -8.59 -7.96
C ALA A 434 14.19 -8.55 -7.92
N LYS A 435 14.76 -7.35 -7.92
CA LYS A 435 16.19 -7.12 -7.71
C LYS A 435 16.40 -6.41 -6.39
N TRP A 436 17.08 -7.06 -5.45
CA TRP A 436 17.23 -6.54 -4.09
C TRP A 436 18.70 -6.45 -3.69
N THR A 437 19.15 -5.26 -3.33
CA THR A 437 20.46 -5.02 -2.72
C THR A 437 20.27 -4.78 -1.23
N CYS A 438 20.56 -5.81 -0.42
CA CYS A 438 20.39 -5.74 1.03
C CYS A 438 21.66 -5.18 1.66
N ASP A 439 21.60 -3.96 2.21
CA ASP A 439 22.74 -3.26 2.83
C ASP A 439 22.80 -3.34 4.35
N ALA A 440 21.79 -3.96 5.01
CA ALA A 440 21.65 -4.00 6.47
C ALA A 440 23.00 -4.32 7.13
N SER A 441 23.62 -3.31 7.74
CA SER A 441 25.06 -3.28 8.00
C SER A 441 25.51 -4.22 9.12
N THR A 442 26.58 -4.98 8.84
CA THR A 442 27.59 -5.57 9.75
C THR A 442 27.17 -6.63 10.81
N GLY A 443 27.88 -7.76 10.78
CA GLY A 443 28.33 -8.61 11.91
C GLY A 443 27.29 -9.31 12.80
N THR A 444 26.33 -8.56 13.32
CA THR A 444 25.25 -9.01 14.21
C THR A 444 23.86 -8.79 13.60
N ALA A 445 23.80 -8.12 12.43
CA ALA A 445 22.56 -7.94 11.71
C ALA A 445 21.92 -9.32 11.41
N PRO A 446 20.65 -9.49 11.75
CA PRO A 446 19.99 -10.77 11.57
C PRO A 446 19.92 -11.16 10.08
N THR A 447 19.87 -12.47 9.81
CA THR A 447 19.80 -13.06 8.47
C THR A 447 18.73 -12.39 7.61
N PRO A 448 19.07 -11.79 6.45
CA PRO A 448 18.08 -11.28 5.51
C PRO A 448 17.28 -12.40 4.86
N TRP A 449 16.02 -12.11 4.54
CA TRP A 449 15.17 -13.02 3.79
C TRP A 449 14.30 -12.34 2.75
N VAL A 450 14.04 -13.02 1.63
CA VAL A 450 13.10 -12.52 0.62
C VAL A 450 11.68 -12.55 1.18
N VAL A 451 11.27 -13.68 1.76
CA VAL A 451 9.98 -13.82 2.44
C VAL A 451 10.20 -14.39 3.84
N GLY A 452 9.59 -13.77 4.87
CA GLY A 452 9.70 -14.29 6.23
C GLY A 452 8.45 -14.21 7.08
N TYR A 453 8.30 -15.26 7.88
CA TYR A 453 7.20 -15.56 8.79
C TYR A 453 7.67 -15.80 10.22
N SER A 454 8.71 -15.09 10.64
CA SER A 454 9.23 -15.21 12.01
C SER A 454 8.77 -14.00 12.79
N THR A 455 7.88 -14.20 13.75
CA THR A 455 7.82 -13.26 14.88
C THR A 455 9.15 -13.33 15.60
N ILE A 456 9.52 -12.23 16.23
CA ILE A 456 10.71 -12.11 17.06
C ILE A 456 10.68 -13.25 18.09
N ASN A 457 11.85 -13.80 18.43
CA ASN A 457 12.08 -14.72 19.55
C ASN A 457 11.77 -14.03 20.89
N ASP A 458 10.56 -13.51 21.06
CA ASP A 458 10.10 -12.86 22.26
C ASP A 458 9.52 -13.94 23.18
N GLY A 459 10.42 -14.70 23.81
CA GLY A 459 10.26 -15.18 25.19
C GLY A 459 9.00 -15.94 25.63
N GLY A 460 8.15 -16.46 24.75
CA GLY A 460 7.00 -17.29 25.14
C GLY A 460 5.86 -16.51 25.80
N HIS A 461 5.46 -15.36 25.23
CA HIS A 461 4.46 -14.46 25.84
C HIS A 461 3.01 -14.99 25.97
N GLY A 462 2.73 -16.26 25.66
CA GLY A 462 1.42 -16.88 25.95
C GLY A 462 0.21 -16.18 25.32
N TYR A 463 0.42 -15.30 24.34
CA TYR A 463 -0.65 -14.56 23.70
C TYR A 463 -1.40 -15.49 22.75
N ASP A 464 -2.72 -15.56 22.92
CA ASP A 464 -3.60 -16.38 22.11
C ASP A 464 -4.49 -15.46 21.27
N PHE A 465 -4.53 -15.70 19.95
CA PHE A 465 -5.45 -15.02 19.04
C PHE A 465 -6.87 -15.62 19.10
N GLY A 466 -7.08 -16.64 19.94
CA GLY A 466 -8.36 -17.34 20.11
C GLY A 466 -8.69 -18.27 18.94
N HIS A 467 -7.80 -18.38 17.95
CA HIS A 467 -7.97 -19.23 16.78
C HIS A 467 -6.62 -19.56 16.13
N ILE A 468 -6.65 -20.52 15.22
CA ILE A 468 -5.48 -20.96 14.49
C ILE A 468 -5.23 -20.02 13.30
N LEU A 469 -4.05 -19.41 13.28
CA LEU A 469 -3.70 -18.42 12.27
C LEU A 469 -3.55 -19.06 10.89
N ALA A 470 -4.02 -18.35 9.86
CA ALA A 470 -3.75 -18.70 8.48
C ALA A 470 -2.27 -18.50 8.12
N ALA A 471 -1.79 -19.32 7.19
CA ALA A 471 -0.49 -19.19 6.56
C ALA A 471 -0.67 -19.16 5.04
N PRO A 472 0.18 -18.46 4.29
CA PRO A 472 0.05 -18.36 2.85
C PRO A 472 0.96 -19.37 2.15
N SER A 473 0.64 -19.68 0.89
CA SER A 473 1.61 -20.26 -0.04
C SER A 473 2.66 -19.22 -0.44
N VAL A 474 3.85 -19.68 -0.79
CA VAL A 474 4.97 -18.81 -1.18
C VAL A 474 5.47 -19.20 -2.56
N LEU A 475 5.51 -18.23 -3.47
CA LEU A 475 6.06 -18.36 -4.81
C LEU A 475 7.18 -17.32 -4.98
N ILE A 476 8.42 -17.77 -5.20
CA ILE A 476 9.57 -16.89 -5.45
C ILE A 476 10.17 -17.27 -6.80
N HIS A 477 10.05 -16.39 -7.79
CA HIS A 477 10.49 -16.64 -9.16
C HIS A 477 11.43 -15.54 -9.67
N ASP A 478 12.54 -15.88 -10.30
CA ASP A 478 13.41 -14.93 -11.00
C ASP A 478 13.92 -13.77 -10.11
N VAL A 479 14.25 -14.06 -8.85
CA VAL A 479 14.71 -13.05 -7.87
C VAL A 479 16.24 -13.00 -7.83
N VAL A 480 16.79 -11.78 -7.81
CA VAL A 480 18.23 -11.52 -7.64
C VAL A 480 18.46 -10.77 -6.34
N LEU A 481 19.23 -11.38 -5.43
CA LEU A 481 19.66 -10.77 -4.16
C LEU A 481 21.15 -10.45 -4.21
N THR A 482 21.50 -9.17 -4.13
CA THR A 482 22.88 -8.70 -4.00
C THR A 482 23.21 -8.44 -2.53
N LEU A 483 24.30 -9.05 -2.06
CA LEU A 483 24.80 -8.87 -0.70
C LEU A 483 26.17 -8.18 -0.76
N PRO A 484 26.35 -6.96 -0.24
CA PRO A 484 27.64 -6.28 -0.27
C PRO A 484 28.74 -7.00 0.53
N THR A 485 28.37 -7.79 1.53
CA THR A 485 29.30 -8.54 2.38
C THR A 485 28.91 -10.02 2.50
N PRO A 486 29.87 -10.95 2.64
CA PRO A 486 29.61 -12.36 2.91
C PRO A 486 28.76 -12.57 4.16
N ARG A 487 27.56 -13.16 4.02
CA ARG A 487 26.68 -13.52 5.14
C ARG A 487 25.63 -14.55 4.72
N VAL A 488 24.90 -15.09 5.70
CA VAL A 488 23.75 -15.97 5.45
C VAL A 488 22.56 -15.15 4.96
N ALA A 489 21.84 -15.63 3.96
CA ALA A 489 20.55 -15.13 3.51
C ALA A 489 19.59 -16.30 3.21
N SER A 490 18.29 -16.04 3.32
CA SER A 490 17.27 -17.02 3.00
C SER A 490 16.33 -16.55 1.88
N ALA A 491 15.88 -17.45 0.99
CA ALA A 491 14.73 -17.11 0.15
C ALA A 491 13.45 -17.08 0.99
N VAL A 492 13.19 -18.16 1.73
CA VAL A 492 12.06 -18.25 2.66
C VAL A 492 12.54 -18.59 4.06
N THR A 493 12.07 -17.85 5.06
CA THR A 493 12.22 -18.19 6.47
C THR A 493 10.85 -18.36 7.11
N ILE A 494 10.57 -19.56 7.62
CA ILE A 494 9.38 -19.86 8.42
C ILE A 494 9.85 -20.18 9.83
N GLY A 495 9.72 -19.21 10.74
CA GLY A 495 10.16 -19.33 12.13
C GLY A 495 9.18 -20.13 12.99
N ALA A 496 9.66 -20.62 14.14
CA ALA A 496 8.78 -21.17 15.17
C ALA A 496 7.99 -20.00 15.71
N GLN A 497 6.69 -20.05 15.50
CA GLN A 497 5.83 -19.00 16.00
C GLN A 497 5.61 -19.18 17.49
N SER A 498 5.14 -18.15 18.19
CA SER A 498 4.46 -18.39 19.47
C SER A 498 3.00 -18.78 19.27
N PHE A 499 2.54 -18.92 18.02
CA PHE A 499 1.12 -19.02 17.66
C PHE A 499 0.84 -20.29 16.83
N GLN A 500 -0.32 -20.89 17.08
CA GLN A 500 -0.75 -22.09 16.38
C GLN A 500 -1.12 -21.79 14.91
N ARG A 501 -0.70 -22.69 14.01
CA ARG A 501 -1.05 -22.70 12.58
C ARG A 501 -1.48 -24.08 12.14
N ASN A 502 -2.50 -24.18 11.30
CA ASN A 502 -3.06 -25.47 10.89
C ASN A 502 -2.10 -26.27 10.01
N HIS A 503 -1.38 -25.59 9.12
CA HIS A 503 -0.41 -26.19 8.23
C HIS A 503 0.46 -25.09 7.61
N LEU A 504 1.63 -25.45 7.12
CA LEU A 504 2.37 -24.61 6.18
C LEU A 504 1.94 -24.99 4.76
N PRO A 505 1.40 -24.07 3.95
CA PRO A 505 1.08 -24.33 2.56
C PRO A 505 2.35 -24.51 1.70
N ALA A 506 2.15 -24.74 0.40
CA ALA A 506 3.25 -24.95 -0.55
C ALA A 506 4.23 -23.77 -0.62
N VAL A 507 5.53 -24.09 -0.69
CA VAL A 507 6.63 -23.17 -0.98
C VAL A 507 7.25 -23.57 -2.32
N GLU A 508 7.34 -22.63 -3.24
CA GLU A 508 8.00 -22.78 -4.52
C GLU A 508 9.04 -21.69 -4.71
N ILE A 509 10.27 -22.10 -5.04
CA ILE A 509 11.40 -21.22 -5.31
C ILE A 509 11.97 -21.65 -6.66
N ASP A 510 12.04 -20.73 -7.61
CA ASP A 510 12.55 -20.99 -8.95
C ASP A 510 13.44 -19.84 -9.43
N ASN A 511 14.63 -20.17 -9.92
CA ASN A 511 15.60 -19.19 -10.44
C ASN A 511 15.93 -18.06 -9.45
N PHE A 512 16.22 -18.42 -8.20
CA PHE A 512 16.72 -17.49 -7.18
C PHE A 512 18.25 -17.39 -7.23
N GLN A 513 18.77 -16.18 -7.33
CA GLN A 513 20.21 -15.91 -7.49
C GLN A 513 20.71 -15.01 -6.36
N VAL A 514 21.88 -15.34 -5.81
CA VAL A 514 22.57 -14.49 -4.84
C VAL A 514 23.90 -14.02 -5.42
N VAL A 515 24.04 -12.71 -5.55
CA VAL A 515 25.23 -12.04 -6.07
C VAL A 515 26.15 -11.70 -4.91
N ASN A 516 26.86 -12.73 -4.42
CA ASN A 516 28.08 -12.62 -3.62
C ASN A 516 28.67 -14.04 -3.47
N PRO A 517 29.88 -14.33 -3.96
CA PRO A 517 30.44 -15.69 -3.92
C PRO A 517 30.77 -16.16 -2.49
N GLY A 518 30.94 -15.24 -1.53
CA GLY A 518 31.15 -15.57 -0.12
C GLY A 518 29.85 -15.64 0.70
N ALA A 519 28.70 -15.28 0.12
CA ALA A 519 27.43 -15.41 0.83
C ALA A 519 27.06 -16.87 1.02
N ARG A 520 26.24 -17.11 2.04
CA ARG A 520 25.64 -18.40 2.34
C ARG A 520 24.15 -18.31 2.06
N VAL A 521 23.59 -19.27 1.35
CA VAL A 521 22.19 -19.18 0.91
C VAL A 521 21.40 -20.39 1.36
N VAL A 522 20.25 -20.12 2.00
CA VAL A 522 19.26 -21.12 2.39
C VAL A 522 18.01 -20.91 1.56
N ALA A 523 17.59 -21.88 0.74
CA ALA A 523 16.36 -21.71 -0.03
C ALA A 523 15.14 -21.64 0.92
N ALA A 524 15.03 -22.61 1.82
CA ALA A 524 14.00 -22.64 2.85
C ALA A 524 14.61 -22.93 4.22
N ALA A 525 14.45 -21.99 5.15
CA ALA A 525 14.74 -22.14 6.57
C ALA A 525 13.42 -22.39 7.31
N LEU A 526 13.16 -23.63 7.71
CA LEU A 526 11.89 -24.04 8.29
C LEU A 526 12.09 -24.49 9.74
N VAL A 527 11.43 -23.82 10.67
CA VAL A 527 11.50 -24.19 12.09
C VAL A 527 10.23 -24.97 12.47
N LYS A 528 10.41 -26.16 13.01
CA LYS A 528 9.35 -27.04 13.52
C LYS A 528 9.25 -26.88 15.05
N SER A 529 8.03 -26.75 15.59
CA SER A 529 7.77 -26.76 17.02
C SER A 529 6.45 -27.48 17.33
N ALA A 530 6.43 -28.26 18.41
CA ALA A 530 5.28 -29.07 18.86
C ALA A 530 4.01 -28.27 19.11
N THR A 531 4.15 -27.00 19.53
CA THR A 531 3.04 -26.15 19.93
C THR A 531 2.44 -25.37 18.77
N THR A 532 3.09 -25.35 17.61
CA THR A 532 2.81 -24.37 16.53
C THR A 532 2.33 -25.00 15.24
N LEU A 533 2.72 -26.24 14.97
CA LEU A 533 2.33 -27.01 13.80
C LEU A 533 1.76 -28.37 14.24
N PRO A 534 0.52 -28.42 14.75
CA PRO A 534 -0.16 -29.67 15.04
C PRO A 534 -0.18 -30.56 13.79
N ASP A 535 0.01 -31.85 14.00
CA ASP A 535 -0.03 -32.84 12.92
C ASP A 535 -1.42 -32.88 12.29
N THR A 536 -1.58 -32.23 11.14
CA THR A 536 -2.82 -32.26 10.36
C THR A 536 -2.79 -33.33 9.27
N GLY A 537 -1.78 -34.21 9.24
CA GLY A 537 -1.61 -35.24 8.22
C GLY A 537 -1.30 -34.72 6.81
N SER A 538 -1.26 -33.40 6.60
CA SER A 538 -0.97 -32.76 5.32
C SER A 538 0.48 -32.29 5.26
N ALA A 539 1.27 -32.96 4.43
CA ALA A 539 2.68 -32.61 4.26
C ALA A 539 2.86 -31.30 3.47
N THR A 540 3.66 -30.39 3.99
CA THR A 540 4.04 -29.15 3.32
C THR A 540 4.98 -29.45 2.16
N ALA A 541 4.57 -29.06 0.94
CA ALA A 541 5.37 -29.20 -0.26
C ALA A 541 6.38 -28.04 -0.36
N VAL A 542 7.66 -28.36 -0.50
CA VAL A 542 8.74 -27.40 -0.72
C VAL A 542 9.43 -27.77 -2.02
N THR A 543 9.37 -26.87 -2.99
CA THR A 543 9.95 -27.08 -4.32
C THR A 543 11.01 -26.02 -4.59
N VAL A 544 12.22 -26.46 -4.95
CA VAL A 544 13.35 -25.59 -5.28
C VAL A 544 13.86 -25.96 -6.67
N ARG A 545 13.91 -25.00 -7.59
CA ARG A 545 14.35 -25.19 -8.97
C ARG A 545 15.38 -24.15 -9.39
N ARG A 546 16.29 -24.55 -10.28
CA ARG A 546 17.21 -23.64 -11.01
C ARG A 546 17.98 -22.69 -10.08
N MET A 547 18.36 -23.16 -8.90
CA MET A 547 19.10 -22.37 -7.92
C MET A 547 20.59 -22.72 -7.94
N THR A 548 21.45 -21.73 -7.82
CA THR A 548 22.91 -21.93 -7.67
C THR A 548 23.35 -21.49 -6.28
N PHE A 549 23.87 -22.42 -5.49
CA PHE A 549 24.41 -22.13 -4.16
C PHE A 549 25.90 -21.72 -4.26
N PRO A 550 26.28 -20.52 -3.80
CA PRO A 550 27.62 -19.97 -4.05
C PRO A 550 28.77 -20.62 -3.25
N ALA A 551 28.55 -21.17 -2.05
CA ALA A 551 29.61 -21.83 -1.27
C ALA A 551 29.33 -23.31 -0.93
N ALA A 552 30.40 -24.07 -0.67
CA ALA A 552 30.35 -25.53 -0.51
C ALA A 552 29.79 -26.03 0.84
N ASN A 553 29.56 -25.13 1.80
CA ASN A 553 29.13 -25.46 3.18
C ASN A 553 27.69 -24.99 3.48
N ASP A 554 26.88 -24.78 2.44
CA ASP A 554 25.61 -24.05 2.54
C ASP A 554 24.41 -24.96 2.40
N ALA A 555 23.51 -24.92 3.39
CA ALA A 555 22.29 -25.68 3.33
C ALA A 555 21.33 -25.07 2.29
N GLY A 556 21.21 -25.69 1.13
CA GLY A 556 20.15 -25.40 0.18
C GLY A 556 18.76 -25.54 0.78
N ILE A 557 18.54 -26.52 1.66
CA ILE A 557 17.35 -26.57 2.52
C ILE A 557 17.80 -26.86 3.94
N SER A 558 17.34 -26.03 4.88
CA SER A 558 17.61 -26.17 6.31
C SER A 558 16.30 -26.27 7.05
N ILE A 559 16.06 -27.43 7.67
CA ILE A 559 14.97 -27.58 8.63
C ILE A 559 15.60 -27.55 10.03
N THR A 560 14.97 -26.91 11.01
CA THR A 560 15.41 -26.92 12.42
C THR A 560 14.24 -27.34 13.29
N ASN A 561 14.49 -28.16 14.31
CA ASN A 561 13.45 -28.59 15.25
C ASN A 561 13.70 -27.89 16.58
N GLU A 562 12.74 -27.09 17.05
CA GLU A 562 12.73 -26.50 18.38
C GLU A 562 11.92 -27.43 19.30
N GLY A 563 12.63 -28.40 19.91
CA GLY A 563 12.09 -29.35 20.87
C GLY A 563 12.03 -30.80 20.37
N ASP A 564 12.03 -31.74 21.32
CA ASP A 564 11.90 -33.18 21.09
C ASP A 564 10.46 -33.53 20.69
N THR A 565 10.08 -33.21 19.45
CA THR A 565 8.74 -33.50 18.94
C THR A 565 8.76 -34.73 18.03
N PRO A 566 8.21 -35.88 18.46
CA PRO A 566 8.11 -37.06 17.61
C PRO A 566 7.05 -36.84 16.52
N GLY A 567 7.44 -37.00 15.25
CA GLY A 567 6.63 -37.74 14.26
C GLY A 567 5.53 -37.07 13.43
N GLY A 568 5.07 -35.84 13.72
CA GLY A 568 3.85 -35.33 13.05
C GLY A 568 4.04 -34.61 11.70
N ALA A 569 4.40 -33.32 11.75
CA ALA A 569 4.56 -32.52 10.53
C ALA A 569 5.73 -33.01 9.67
N MET A 570 5.43 -33.46 8.45
CA MET A 570 6.41 -33.92 7.47
C MET A 570 6.45 -32.99 6.26
N PHE A 571 7.65 -32.59 5.84
CA PHE A 571 7.86 -31.87 4.59
C PHE A 571 8.00 -32.86 3.42
N LYS A 572 7.45 -32.50 2.26
CA LYS A 572 7.74 -33.13 0.96
C LYS A 572 8.63 -32.19 0.19
N VAL A 573 9.86 -32.58 -0.06
CA VAL A 573 10.88 -31.70 -0.63
C VAL A 573 11.25 -32.17 -2.02
N LEU A 574 11.18 -31.27 -3.00
CA LEU A 574 11.69 -31.46 -4.35
C LEU A 574 12.77 -30.42 -4.63
N VAL A 575 13.97 -30.87 -5.02
CA VAL A 575 15.04 -30.04 -5.53
C VAL A 575 15.38 -30.47 -6.95
N GLU A 576 15.37 -29.55 -7.90
CA GLU A 576 15.51 -29.88 -9.31
C GLU A 576 16.36 -28.86 -10.06
N ASP A 577 17.13 -29.33 -11.05
CA ASP A 577 17.94 -28.48 -11.95
C ASP A 577 18.83 -27.46 -11.21
N SER A 578 19.37 -27.82 -10.04
CA SER A 578 20.08 -26.91 -9.13
C SER A 578 21.56 -27.26 -8.96
N MET A 579 22.38 -26.26 -8.64
CA MET A 579 23.85 -26.39 -8.57
C MET A 579 24.38 -26.17 -7.16
N ASN A 580 25.31 -27.04 -6.73
CA ASN A 580 25.93 -27.05 -5.40
C ASN A 580 24.92 -27.27 -4.27
N VAL A 581 23.94 -28.15 -4.50
CA VAL A 581 22.90 -28.50 -3.55
C VAL A 581 23.53 -29.17 -2.33
N ALA A 582 23.20 -28.64 -1.16
CA ALA A 582 23.57 -29.21 0.13
C ALA A 582 22.33 -29.27 1.02
N ILE A 583 21.96 -30.45 1.53
CA ILE A 583 20.72 -30.64 2.30
C ILE A 583 21.06 -30.91 3.75
N LYS A 584 20.44 -30.17 4.67
CA LYS A 584 20.58 -30.37 6.11
C LYS A 584 19.21 -30.48 6.78
N VAL A 585 18.86 -31.68 7.23
CA VAL A 585 17.54 -31.99 7.80
C VAL A 585 17.70 -32.73 9.14
N PRO A 586 17.24 -32.18 10.27
CA PRO A 586 17.17 -32.90 11.54
C PRO A 586 16.01 -33.91 11.54
N GLU A 587 16.17 -34.96 12.35
CA GLU A 587 15.24 -36.08 12.59
C GLU A 587 13.73 -35.74 12.71
N PRO A 588 12.86 -36.75 12.52
CA PRO A 588 12.14 -37.00 11.27
C PRO A 588 11.20 -35.84 10.89
N SER A 589 11.73 -34.87 10.16
CA SER A 589 10.94 -33.73 9.65
C SER A 589 10.55 -33.86 8.17
N THR A 590 11.10 -34.81 7.42
CA THR A 590 10.82 -35.00 5.98
C THR A 590 10.21 -36.37 5.71
N SER A 591 9.10 -36.41 4.96
CA SER A 591 8.42 -37.64 4.51
C SER A 591 8.95 -38.14 3.18
N ASN A 592 9.42 -37.23 2.33
CA ASN A 592 9.94 -37.53 1.01
C ASN A 592 10.91 -36.40 0.63
N LEU A 593 12.11 -36.78 0.20
CA LEU A 593 13.07 -35.87 -0.41
C LEU A 593 13.38 -36.40 -1.81
N VAL A 594 13.12 -35.60 -2.83
CA VAL A 594 13.46 -35.92 -4.20
C VAL A 594 14.46 -34.87 -4.70
N ILE A 595 15.62 -35.30 -5.20
CA ILE A 595 16.60 -34.45 -5.85
C ILE A 595 16.78 -34.94 -7.28
N ARG A 596 16.56 -34.08 -8.28
CA ARG A 596 16.66 -34.42 -9.71
C ARG A 596 17.60 -33.51 -10.46
N ARG A 597 18.35 -34.06 -11.41
CA ARG A 597 19.12 -33.28 -12.42
C ARG A 597 19.96 -32.17 -11.80
N SER A 598 20.51 -32.43 -10.62
CA SER A 598 21.19 -31.42 -9.79
C SER A 598 22.62 -31.82 -9.48
N ARG A 599 23.47 -30.84 -9.18
CA ARG A 599 24.80 -31.09 -8.62
C ARG A 599 24.74 -31.04 -7.11
N VAL A 600 25.00 -32.18 -6.46
CA VAL A 600 24.89 -32.35 -5.00
C VAL A 600 26.29 -32.45 -4.39
N ILE A 601 26.52 -31.70 -3.31
CA ILE A 601 27.81 -31.62 -2.61
C ILE A 601 27.71 -32.01 -1.13
N GLN A 602 26.51 -32.04 -0.56
CA GLN A 602 26.31 -32.47 0.83
C GLN A 602 24.90 -33.02 1.06
N LEU A 603 24.82 -34.12 1.81
CA LEU A 603 23.56 -34.69 2.29
C LEU A 603 23.74 -35.03 3.76
N MET A 604 23.07 -34.28 4.64
CA MET A 604 23.20 -34.40 6.08
C MET A 604 21.83 -34.60 6.73
N ARG A 605 21.70 -35.71 7.46
CA ARG A 605 20.61 -35.97 8.40
C ARG A 605 21.16 -35.94 9.82
N VAL A 606 20.77 -34.96 10.62
CA VAL A 606 21.27 -34.81 11.99
C VAL A 606 20.45 -35.72 12.91
N ALA A 607 21.07 -36.76 13.46
CA ALA A 607 20.44 -37.73 14.34
C ALA A 607 20.70 -37.43 15.83
N ALA A 608 19.67 -37.53 16.68
CA ALA A 608 19.80 -37.36 18.12
C ALA A 608 19.66 -38.67 18.91
N SER A 609 18.78 -39.63 18.54
CA SER A 609 18.64 -40.84 19.39
C SER A 609 17.81 -42.04 18.91
N ALA A 610 17.15 -42.08 17.73
CA ALA A 610 16.26 -43.22 17.41
C ALA A 610 16.28 -43.68 15.94
N GLN A 611 16.43 -45.00 15.72
CA GLN A 611 16.51 -45.70 14.42
C GLN A 611 15.19 -45.75 13.62
N THR A 612 14.21 -44.88 13.87
CA THR A 612 12.95 -44.88 13.12
C THR A 612 13.11 -44.14 11.79
N PHE A 613 13.31 -44.92 10.72
CA PHE A 613 13.35 -44.40 9.36
C PHE A 613 11.97 -43.88 8.94
N VAL A 614 11.84 -42.56 8.82
CA VAL A 614 10.67 -41.92 8.19
C VAL A 614 11.12 -41.33 6.86
N GLY A 615 10.44 -41.74 5.79
CA GLY A 615 10.56 -41.21 4.43
C GLY A 615 11.70 -41.76 3.58
N ASP A 616 11.43 -41.94 2.28
CA ASP A 616 12.43 -42.32 1.28
C ASP A 616 13.07 -41.06 0.67
N TRP A 617 14.39 -41.09 0.49
CA TRP A 617 15.11 -40.08 -0.29
C TRP A 617 15.37 -40.63 -1.70
N SER A 618 14.94 -39.93 -2.75
CA SER A 618 15.23 -40.28 -4.14
C SER A 618 16.18 -39.26 -4.74
N ILE A 619 17.34 -39.70 -5.22
CA ILE A 619 18.34 -38.86 -5.88
C ILE A 619 18.49 -39.39 -7.31
N GLU A 620 18.03 -38.62 -8.29
CA GLU A 620 17.86 -39.07 -9.67
C GLU A 620 18.62 -38.17 -10.65
N ASP A 621 19.36 -38.76 -11.58
CA ASP A 621 20.06 -38.04 -12.65
C ASP A 621 20.98 -36.90 -12.12
N CYS A 622 21.56 -37.08 -10.92
CA CYS A 622 22.37 -36.06 -10.25
C CYS A 622 23.89 -36.26 -10.46
N ASP A 623 24.65 -35.18 -10.34
CA ASP A 623 26.12 -35.18 -10.22
C ASP A 623 26.53 -35.00 -8.75
N LEU A 624 27.11 -36.03 -8.15
CA LEU A 624 27.54 -36.10 -6.76
C LEU A 624 29.04 -35.80 -6.68
N ALA A 625 29.38 -34.55 -6.38
CA ALA A 625 30.74 -34.05 -6.43
C ALA A 625 31.38 -33.95 -5.03
N ALA A 626 32.18 -34.95 -4.68
CA ALA A 626 32.81 -35.15 -3.37
C ALA A 626 31.82 -34.99 -2.21
N PRO A 627 30.65 -35.67 -2.25
CA PRO A 627 29.59 -35.38 -1.31
C PRO A 627 30.01 -35.74 0.12
N ALA A 628 29.75 -34.82 1.05
CA ALA A 628 29.77 -35.12 2.47
C ALA A 628 28.43 -35.75 2.86
N LEU A 629 28.46 -37.02 3.26
CA LEU A 629 27.30 -37.79 3.70
C LEU A 629 27.35 -37.96 5.22
N SER A 630 26.25 -37.66 5.91
CA SER A 630 26.19 -37.81 7.36
C SER A 630 24.78 -38.16 7.82
N GLY A 631 24.64 -39.13 8.73
CA GLY A 631 23.37 -39.55 9.35
C GLY A 631 22.83 -40.91 8.91
N TYR A 632 21.68 -41.29 9.45
CA TYR A 632 20.95 -42.53 9.14
C TYR A 632 19.76 -42.28 8.21
N TRP A 633 19.78 -42.80 6.98
CA TRP A 633 18.74 -42.53 5.97
C TRP A 633 18.61 -43.70 4.98
N LEU A 634 17.41 -43.82 4.41
CA LEU A 634 17.14 -44.69 3.27
C LEU A 634 17.13 -43.81 2.02
N ALA A 635 18.04 -44.10 1.08
CA ALA A 635 18.12 -43.38 -0.18
C ALA A 635 18.26 -44.30 -1.38
N ASP A 636 17.52 -43.96 -2.43
CA ASP A 636 17.65 -44.51 -3.77
C ASP A 636 18.46 -43.55 -4.63
N PHE A 637 19.57 -44.03 -5.19
CA PHE A 637 20.37 -43.29 -6.18
C PHE A 637 20.11 -43.87 -7.57
N LEU A 638 19.48 -43.10 -8.44
CA LEU A 638 19.03 -43.51 -9.77
C LEU A 638 19.79 -42.73 -10.85
N ARG A 639 20.65 -43.40 -11.62
CA ARG A 639 21.39 -42.80 -12.76
C ARG A 639 22.29 -41.62 -12.36
N CYS A 640 22.87 -41.67 -11.16
CA CYS A 640 23.76 -40.63 -10.65
C CYS A 640 25.21 -40.80 -11.14
N ARG A 641 25.90 -39.67 -11.32
CA ARG A 641 27.34 -39.60 -11.57
C ARG A 641 28.06 -39.25 -10.26
N TRP A 642 29.10 -40.00 -9.91
CA TRP A 642 29.90 -39.76 -8.70
C TRP A 642 31.31 -39.28 -9.07
N SER A 643 31.78 -38.23 -8.40
CA SER A 643 33.14 -37.72 -8.55
C SER A 643 33.75 -37.34 -7.20
N GLY A 644 35.08 -37.38 -7.07
CA GLY A 644 35.79 -37.04 -5.84
C GLY A 644 35.68 -38.09 -4.71
N ALA A 645 36.22 -37.74 -3.53
CA ALA A 645 36.16 -38.59 -2.36
C ALA A 645 34.84 -38.39 -1.61
N VAL A 646 34.05 -39.46 -1.46
CA VAL A 646 32.88 -39.46 -0.60
C VAL A 646 33.36 -39.52 0.86
N THR A 647 32.98 -38.54 1.66
CA THR A 647 33.32 -38.51 3.09
C THR A 647 32.09 -38.87 3.93
N ASN A 648 32.21 -39.89 4.77
CA ASN A 648 31.20 -40.27 5.75
C ASN A 648 31.75 -40.06 7.16
N THR A 649 31.06 -39.25 7.97
CA THR A 649 31.52 -38.85 9.31
C THR A 649 30.79 -39.53 10.46
N GLN A 650 29.71 -40.29 10.24
CA GLN A 650 28.94 -40.94 11.33
C GLN A 650 28.32 -42.29 10.91
N ALA A 651 28.94 -43.40 11.36
CA ALA A 651 28.42 -44.78 11.42
C ALA A 651 27.85 -45.37 10.10
N PRO A 652 27.50 -46.68 9.97
CA PRO A 652 27.29 -47.27 8.66
C PRO A 652 26.06 -46.65 8.02
N VAL A 653 26.24 -46.09 6.82
CA VAL A 653 25.14 -45.74 5.93
C VAL A 653 24.33 -47.02 5.78
N ASN A 654 23.16 -47.12 6.44
CA ASN A 654 22.23 -48.22 6.23
C ASN A 654 21.55 -48.01 4.87
N SER A 655 22.36 -47.97 3.82
CA SER A 655 21.85 -47.99 2.49
C SER A 655 21.40 -49.42 2.25
N ARG A 656 20.10 -49.67 2.39
CA ARG A 656 19.44 -50.44 1.33
C ARG A 656 19.54 -49.62 0.05
N CYS A 657 20.76 -49.43 -0.46
CA CYS A 657 21.03 -48.81 -1.73
C CYS A 657 20.44 -49.80 -2.73
N LYS A 658 19.20 -49.57 -3.17
CA LYS A 658 18.78 -50.09 -4.47
C LYS A 658 19.53 -49.24 -5.50
N SER A 659 20.85 -49.41 -5.55
CA SER A 659 21.65 -48.87 -6.64
C SER A 659 21.28 -49.72 -7.85
N TYR A 660 20.35 -49.19 -8.64
CA TYR A 660 20.08 -49.78 -9.95
C TYR A 660 21.34 -49.61 -10.82
N ILE A 661 21.52 -50.56 -11.74
CA ILE A 661 22.72 -50.89 -12.56
C ILE A 661 23.28 -49.70 -13.40
N THR A 662 22.77 -48.48 -13.24
CA THR A 662 23.07 -47.31 -14.08
C THR A 662 23.88 -46.20 -13.40
N ASN A 663 24.25 -46.31 -12.12
CA ASN A 663 25.13 -45.33 -11.47
C ASN A 663 26.56 -45.41 -12.03
N ARG A 664 27.22 -44.25 -12.23
CA ARG A 664 28.56 -44.18 -12.83
C ARG A 664 29.53 -43.47 -11.89
N ALA A 665 30.62 -44.12 -11.51
CA ALA A 665 31.74 -43.48 -10.81
C ALA A 665 32.77 -42.98 -11.83
N VAL A 666 33.21 -41.73 -11.70
CA VAL A 666 34.33 -41.19 -12.46
C VAL A 666 35.63 -41.80 -11.94
N ILE A 667 36.61 -42.02 -12.82
CA ILE A 667 37.95 -42.52 -12.44
C ILE A 667 38.53 -41.64 -11.32
N GLY A 668 38.95 -42.28 -10.22
CA GLY A 668 39.48 -41.60 -9.04
C GLY A 668 38.44 -41.25 -7.96
N ALA A 669 37.14 -41.51 -8.18
CA ALA A 669 36.15 -41.42 -7.10
C ALA A 669 36.37 -42.56 -6.07
N THR A 670 36.31 -42.23 -4.79
CA THR A 670 36.49 -43.19 -3.67
C THR A 670 35.29 -43.12 -2.71
N GLY A 671 34.97 -44.24 -2.04
CA GLY A 671 33.86 -44.30 -1.09
C GLY A 671 32.45 -44.32 -1.70
N VAL A 672 32.33 -44.62 -3.00
CA VAL A 672 31.03 -44.69 -3.70
C VAL A 672 30.22 -45.88 -3.20
N PRO A 673 28.90 -45.75 -2.95
CA PRO A 673 28.04 -46.89 -2.61
C PRO A 673 28.10 -47.93 -3.74
N THR A 674 28.54 -49.15 -3.43
CA THR A 674 28.56 -50.25 -4.41
C THR A 674 27.33 -51.13 -4.23
N VAL A 675 26.89 -51.79 -5.30
CA VAL A 675 25.74 -52.72 -5.35
C VAL A 675 25.90 -53.90 -4.36
N ALA A 676 27.08 -54.08 -3.78
CA ALA A 676 27.47 -55.27 -3.02
C ALA A 676 27.52 -55.07 -1.50
N ASP A 677 26.58 -54.33 -0.91
CA ASP A 677 26.40 -54.36 0.56
C ASP A 677 24.96 -54.76 0.93
N PRO A 678 24.63 -56.06 0.84
CA PRO A 678 23.59 -56.57 1.71
C PRO A 678 24.16 -56.51 3.12
N TYR A 679 23.41 -55.96 4.06
CA TYR A 679 23.61 -56.22 5.49
C TYR A 679 23.75 -57.73 5.76
N ARG A 680 24.96 -58.26 5.67
CA ARG A 680 25.51 -59.28 6.56
C ARG A 680 26.40 -58.50 7.51
N ASN A 681 25.80 -58.05 8.61
CA ASN A 681 26.55 -57.64 9.78
C ASN A 681 27.31 -58.85 10.33
N PRO A 682 28.66 -58.91 10.30
CA PRO A 682 29.41 -60.02 10.89
C PRO A 682 29.43 -59.93 12.42
N ALA A 683 29.25 -58.74 13.00
CA ALA A 683 29.37 -58.52 14.45
C ALA A 683 28.18 -59.00 15.28
N TYR A 684 27.28 -59.81 14.70
CA TYR A 684 26.20 -60.52 15.40
C TYR A 684 26.34 -62.05 15.41
N TYR A 685 27.42 -62.59 14.85
CA TYR A 685 27.85 -63.97 15.10
C TYR A 685 29.38 -64.01 15.20
N ALA A 686 29.85 -64.24 16.42
CA ALA A 686 31.19 -64.70 16.85
C ALA A 686 32.37 -64.44 15.91
#